data_AF-A0AAV1JD46-F1
#
_entry.id   AF-A0AAV1JD46-F1
#
_cell.length_a   1.000
_cell.length_b   1.000
_cell.length_c   1.000
_cell.angle_alpha   90.00
_cell.angle_beta   90.00
_cell.angle_gamma   90.00
#
_symmetry.space_group_name_H-M   'P 1'
#
loop_
_entity.id
_entity.type
_entity.pdbx_description
1 polymer ?
#
loop_
_entity_poly.entity_id
_entity_poly.type
_entity_poly.pdbx_seq_one_letter_code
_entity_poly.pdbx_strand_id
1 'polypeptide(L)'
;MINALCKLGSRTKSLPLRFLSVSAIHNANHSCKLLVIGGGSGGCTIAAKFARRLKKGSVIVLEPSSDHYYQPLFTLVGAGVTSVAATRRSAKSVLPSNATWLKDTAQSIDPEKNVVRTAEGHEIQYEYAVIAVGLQYNYDKVPGLRDALNDKGSGVSTIYSPDYCEKTWSDLKNFKGGEAVFTYPDTPIKCPGAPQKIAYMSDAYFDKTNIRSRVNITYNTHLPVIFGVKKYADILMKVVKKRRINVNYKTVLKEVRADKKEAVFFNADDKSKLITLPYDMLHVTPPMFTPEFLRNSADIVDAAGFLDVDKFTLQHRKYPNIYGIGDCTNTPNSKTAAAIAKQSYVVEHNLLSTMDGKNSLVQKYNGYGACPIVTHYGKCILAEFVYDGVPRETLPINQARESTIAYYMKRDLFPFLYWHFMLKGYYHGPEWVHYYQPLFTLVGAGMKPFAESYKKTQSILPPKVMWLKDEVDQFDPCNNAVFTKCGLRVRYDVVVIGIGLKNDYDKIPGLSQYLSDPLSPVSTIYSPQYCTKSWCCLQRFKGGHALFTFPKEVGKCSGAAQKIMYLAHDYWSQNKIRPQTSITYVTPKDTVFGIPKYAKALSKIAENKSIAVNYNLELVEVLPKKAIFKNSWGQTVILPYNFLHVTPPMSPPACLSKCSELVTDGYLNVDKHTLQHKRYSNVFGIGDCLNTPNSKTAAAVVQQSGVVAQNLWNTMYGKPLNSTYDGYGACPILTSYKSGIIAEFKYDGKTAETLPFDQVLLTFISCCMSSIYSKMLGSYDEGSGV
;
A
#
# COMPACT_ATOMS: atom_id res chain seq x y z
N MET A 1 20.67 -53.86 -58.74
CA MET A 1 21.74 -53.23 -59.53
C MET A 1 21.25 -51.89 -60.05
N ILE A 2 21.88 -50.82 -59.56
CA ILE A 2 22.39 -49.67 -60.33
C ILE A 2 21.42 -48.97 -61.33
N ASN A 3 21.14 -47.70 -60.97
CA ASN A 3 20.95 -46.50 -61.80
C ASN A 3 19.86 -46.43 -62.89
N ALA A 4 18.82 -45.67 -62.53
CA ALA A 4 18.28 -44.48 -63.20
C ALA A 4 18.67 -44.19 -64.68
N LEU A 5 17.64 -43.93 -65.51
CA LEU A 5 17.56 -42.86 -66.54
C LEU A 5 16.12 -42.88 -67.14
N CYS A 6 15.24 -42.00 -66.68
CA CYS A 6 14.86 -40.73 -67.34
C CYS A 6 14.31 -40.87 -68.78
N LYS A 7 13.00 -40.62 -68.97
CA LYS A 7 12.52 -39.39 -69.62
C LYS A 7 10.99 -39.31 -69.65
N LEU A 8 10.52 -38.14 -69.22
CA LEU A 8 9.13 -37.70 -69.15
C LEU A 8 8.51 -37.46 -70.53
N GLY A 9 7.22 -37.76 -70.65
CA GLY A 9 6.35 -37.19 -71.68
C GLY A 9 5.01 -37.89 -71.84
N SER A 10 3.96 -37.43 -71.17
CA SER A 10 2.66 -37.12 -71.80
C SER A 10 1.59 -36.77 -70.75
N ARG A 11 0.73 -35.83 -71.12
CA ARG A 11 -0.38 -35.28 -70.34
C ARG A 11 -1.55 -36.26 -70.34
N THR A 12 -2.22 -36.43 -69.19
CA THR A 12 -3.70 -36.41 -69.07
C THR A 12 -4.10 -36.30 -67.59
N LYS A 13 -5.15 -35.52 -67.33
CA LYS A 13 -5.64 -35.07 -66.00
C LYS A 13 -6.13 -36.24 -65.12
N SER A 14 -5.68 -36.29 -63.87
CA SER A 14 -6.33 -37.01 -62.76
C SER A 14 -6.57 -36.05 -61.59
N LEU A 15 -7.73 -36.19 -60.93
CA LEU A 15 -8.18 -35.41 -59.77
C LEU A 15 -7.08 -35.24 -58.69
N PRO A 16 -7.05 -34.11 -57.95
CA PRO A 16 -6.12 -33.97 -56.84
C PRO A 16 -6.55 -34.90 -55.69
N LEU A 17 -5.73 -35.91 -55.42
CA LEU A 17 -5.73 -36.62 -54.14
C LEU A 17 -5.56 -35.59 -53.03
N ARG A 18 -6.59 -35.45 -52.19
CA ARG A 18 -6.44 -34.79 -50.89
C ARG A 18 -5.54 -35.67 -50.04
N PHE A 19 -4.27 -35.30 -49.90
CA PHE A 19 -3.42 -35.83 -48.84
C PHE A 19 -4.00 -35.38 -47.50
N LEU A 20 -4.67 -36.30 -46.81
CA LEU A 20 -4.95 -36.17 -45.38
C LEU A 20 -3.60 -36.24 -44.66
N SER A 21 -3.07 -35.08 -44.27
CA SER A 21 -1.98 -35.00 -43.32
C SER A 21 -2.49 -35.46 -41.96
N VAL A 22 -2.24 -36.71 -41.60
CA VAL A 22 -2.37 -37.19 -40.22
C VAL A 22 -1.14 -36.69 -39.47
N SER A 23 -1.21 -35.48 -38.91
CA SER A 23 -0.22 -35.08 -37.90
C SER A 23 -0.42 -36.01 -36.70
N ALA A 24 0.57 -36.83 -36.39
CA ALA A 24 0.55 -37.64 -35.18
C ALA A 24 0.37 -36.72 -33.97
N ILE A 25 -0.73 -36.90 -33.23
CA ILE A 25 -0.93 -36.24 -31.95
C ILE A 25 0.14 -36.81 -31.01
N HIS A 26 1.17 -36.02 -30.72
CA HIS A 26 2.22 -36.45 -29.82
C HIS A 26 1.73 -36.31 -28.37
N ASN A 27 0.99 -37.31 -27.88
CA ASN A 27 0.57 -37.39 -26.48
C ASN A 27 1.79 -37.57 -25.57
N ALA A 28 2.42 -36.47 -25.17
CA ALA A 28 3.49 -36.46 -24.20
C ALA A 28 2.94 -36.38 -22.77
N ASN A 29 3.47 -37.25 -21.89
CA ASN A 29 3.22 -37.19 -20.45
C ASN A 29 4.29 -36.31 -19.80
N HIS A 30 3.86 -35.26 -19.12
CA HIS A 30 4.71 -34.36 -18.35
C HIS A 30 4.46 -34.56 -16.85
N SER A 31 5.50 -34.36 -16.04
CA SER A 31 5.39 -34.34 -14.58
C SER A 31 6.18 -33.19 -14.00
N CYS A 32 5.64 -32.51 -12.99
CA CYS A 32 6.34 -31.42 -12.32
C CYS A 32 6.00 -31.32 -10.84
N LYS A 33 6.87 -30.67 -10.10
CA LYS A 33 6.59 -30.32 -8.70
C LYS A 33 5.55 -29.21 -8.61
N LEU A 34 5.66 -28.19 -9.45
CA LEU A 34 4.72 -27.07 -9.50
C LEU A 34 4.23 -26.81 -10.92
N LEU A 35 2.92 -26.94 -11.13
CA LEU A 35 2.25 -26.51 -12.34
C LEU A 35 1.65 -25.12 -12.14
N VAL A 36 2.01 -24.17 -13.01
CA VAL A 36 1.39 -22.85 -13.07
C VAL A 36 0.52 -22.78 -14.32
N ILE A 37 -0.79 -22.68 -14.15
CA ILE A 37 -1.76 -22.65 -15.26
C ILE A 37 -2.07 -21.18 -15.60
N GLY A 38 -1.64 -20.74 -16.78
CA GLY A 38 -1.70 -19.37 -17.26
C GLY A 38 -0.39 -18.61 -17.02
N GLY A 39 0.14 -17.97 -18.05
CA GLY A 39 1.37 -17.17 -18.11
C GLY A 39 1.11 -15.65 -18.10
N GLY A 40 -0.03 -15.22 -17.56
CA GLY A 40 -0.35 -13.81 -17.33
C GLY A 40 0.44 -13.19 -16.18
N SER A 41 -0.02 -12.04 -15.65
CA SER A 41 0.67 -11.32 -14.57
C SER A 41 0.90 -12.19 -13.33
N GLY A 42 -0.12 -12.93 -12.88
CA GLY A 42 -0.01 -13.80 -11.71
C GLY A 42 0.91 -14.99 -11.96
N GLY A 43 0.72 -15.67 -13.08
CA GLY A 43 1.48 -16.86 -13.43
C GLY A 43 2.97 -16.60 -13.62
N CYS A 44 3.34 -15.58 -14.39
CA CYS A 44 4.74 -15.18 -14.55
C CYS A 44 5.40 -14.86 -13.21
N THR A 45 4.72 -14.08 -12.34
CA THR A 45 5.24 -13.71 -11.03
C THR A 45 5.45 -14.93 -10.12
N ILE A 46 4.51 -15.87 -10.08
CA ILE A 46 4.62 -17.10 -9.30
C ILE A 46 5.73 -18.00 -9.87
N ALA A 47 5.73 -18.24 -11.18
CA ALA A 47 6.75 -19.02 -11.84
C ALA A 47 8.16 -18.49 -11.52
N ALA A 48 8.37 -17.16 -11.60
CA ALA A 48 9.67 -16.56 -11.28
C ALA A 48 10.08 -16.74 -9.82
N LYS A 49 9.13 -16.72 -8.88
CA LYS A 49 9.39 -16.95 -7.45
C LYS A 49 9.84 -18.38 -7.17
N PHE A 50 9.16 -19.37 -7.75
CA PHE A 50 9.44 -20.77 -7.49
C PHE A 50 10.60 -21.31 -8.35
N ALA A 51 10.77 -20.86 -9.58
CA ALA A 51 11.88 -21.27 -10.45
C ALA A 51 13.27 -20.83 -9.94
N ARG A 52 13.33 -19.90 -8.97
CA ARG A 52 14.56 -19.54 -8.25
C ARG A 52 14.87 -20.44 -7.05
N ARG A 53 13.87 -21.13 -6.51
CA ARG A 53 13.97 -21.91 -5.27
C ARG A 53 13.97 -23.41 -5.53
N LEU A 54 13.25 -23.83 -6.56
CA LEU A 54 13.15 -25.22 -6.99
C LEU A 54 14.23 -25.55 -8.02
N LYS A 55 14.50 -26.85 -8.19
CA LYS A 55 15.42 -27.34 -9.22
C LYS A 55 14.93 -26.91 -10.60
N LYS A 56 15.87 -26.70 -11.53
CA LYS A 56 15.57 -26.36 -12.93
C LYS A 56 14.63 -27.41 -13.52
N GLY A 57 13.57 -26.97 -14.21
CA GLY A 57 12.57 -27.84 -14.82
C GLY A 57 11.48 -28.36 -13.87
N SER A 58 11.57 -28.12 -12.55
CA SER A 58 10.53 -28.52 -11.60
C SER A 58 9.24 -27.69 -11.68
N VAL A 59 9.28 -26.55 -12.37
CA VAL A 59 8.13 -25.66 -12.60
C VAL A 59 7.74 -25.74 -14.07
N ILE A 60 6.50 -26.10 -14.36
CA ILE A 60 5.89 -26.00 -15.69
C ILE A 60 4.93 -24.81 -15.69
N VAL A 61 5.01 -23.96 -16.72
CA VAL A 61 4.03 -22.90 -17.00
C VAL A 61 3.25 -23.29 -18.25
N LEU A 62 1.96 -23.56 -18.10
CA LEU A 62 1.04 -23.87 -19.20
C LEU A 62 0.41 -22.56 -19.71
N GLU A 63 0.83 -22.09 -20.88
CA GLU A 63 0.39 -20.82 -21.47
C GLU A 63 0.40 -20.87 -23.01
N PRO A 64 -0.74 -20.71 -23.70
CA PRO A 64 -0.79 -20.81 -25.16
C PRO A 64 -0.26 -19.56 -25.88
N SER A 65 -0.41 -18.37 -25.30
CA SER A 65 -0.05 -17.11 -25.94
C SER A 65 1.46 -16.97 -26.11
N SER A 66 1.88 -16.52 -27.31
CA SER A 66 3.28 -16.13 -27.54
C SER A 66 3.59 -14.72 -27.05
N ASP A 67 2.57 -13.95 -26.72
CA ASP A 67 2.63 -12.55 -26.31
C ASP A 67 2.11 -12.36 -24.88
N HIS A 68 2.78 -11.49 -24.15
CA HIS A 68 2.42 -11.07 -22.80
C HIS A 68 2.19 -9.55 -22.78
N TYR A 69 1.05 -9.12 -22.22
CA TYR A 69 0.63 -7.73 -22.21
C TYR A 69 0.57 -7.14 -20.80
N TYR A 70 1.09 -5.93 -20.63
CA TYR A 70 0.78 -5.08 -19.48
C TYR A 70 -0.53 -4.32 -19.71
N GLN A 71 -1.65 -5.04 -19.54
CA GLN A 71 -3.02 -4.56 -19.79
C GLN A 71 -3.41 -3.25 -19.07
N PRO A 72 -2.88 -2.86 -17.88
CA PRO A 72 -3.22 -1.57 -17.26
C PRO A 72 -2.90 -0.33 -18.11
N LEU A 73 -2.04 -0.45 -19.13
CA LEU A 73 -1.79 0.62 -20.10
C LEU A 73 -2.82 0.71 -21.22
N PHE A 74 -3.68 -0.29 -21.43
CA PHE A 74 -4.68 -0.26 -22.50
C PHE A 74 -5.64 0.95 -22.40
N THR A 75 -5.99 1.41 -21.20
CA THR A 75 -6.74 2.67 -21.04
C THR A 75 -6.00 3.87 -21.67
N LEU A 76 -4.68 3.91 -21.60
CA LEU A 76 -3.85 4.97 -22.16
C LEU A 76 -3.59 4.77 -23.66
N VAL A 77 -3.61 3.52 -24.14
CA VAL A 77 -3.61 3.21 -25.58
C VAL A 77 -4.89 3.74 -26.23
N GLY A 78 -6.06 3.41 -25.66
CA GLY A 78 -7.36 3.91 -26.16
C GLY A 78 -7.51 5.43 -26.08
N ALA A 79 -6.71 6.09 -25.25
CA ALA A 79 -6.63 7.55 -25.15
C ALA A 79 -5.46 8.17 -25.95
N GLY A 80 -4.78 7.41 -26.81
CA GLY A 80 -3.72 7.93 -27.68
C GLY A 80 -2.43 8.37 -26.98
N VAL A 81 -2.19 7.95 -25.74
CA VAL A 81 -0.98 8.31 -24.96
C VAL A 81 0.18 7.33 -25.21
N THR A 82 -0.13 6.09 -25.58
CA THR A 82 0.86 5.05 -25.91
C THR A 82 0.27 4.07 -26.93
N SER A 83 1.00 3.02 -27.32
CA SER A 83 0.56 2.02 -28.32
C SER A 83 0.44 0.63 -27.73
N VAL A 84 -0.30 -0.27 -28.39
CA VAL A 84 -0.38 -1.69 -27.95
C VAL A 84 1.01 -2.32 -27.93
N ALA A 85 1.85 -2.00 -28.92
CA ALA A 85 3.23 -2.49 -29.00
C ALA A 85 4.06 -2.17 -27.74
N ALA A 86 3.93 -0.97 -27.17
CA ALA A 86 4.63 -0.57 -25.94
C ALA A 86 4.18 -1.37 -24.69
N THR A 87 3.00 -2.00 -24.76
CA THR A 87 2.47 -2.84 -23.68
C THR A 87 2.83 -4.32 -23.83
N ARG A 88 3.47 -4.70 -24.94
CA ARG A 88 3.68 -6.11 -25.33
C ARG A 88 5.14 -6.52 -25.15
N ARG A 89 5.36 -7.74 -24.65
CA ARG A 89 6.62 -8.49 -24.74
C ARG A 89 6.33 -9.92 -25.15
N SER A 90 7.29 -10.63 -25.71
CA SER A 90 7.10 -12.07 -25.97
C SER A 90 7.01 -12.83 -24.66
N ALA A 91 6.14 -13.83 -24.57
CA ALA A 91 5.99 -14.70 -23.41
C ALA A 91 7.33 -15.34 -23.00
N LYS A 92 8.11 -15.80 -23.99
CA LYS A 92 9.47 -16.32 -23.81
C LYS A 92 10.40 -15.36 -23.05
N SER A 93 10.27 -14.04 -23.28
CA SER A 93 11.15 -13.04 -22.66
C SER A 93 10.81 -12.73 -21.20
N VAL A 94 9.59 -13.07 -20.76
CA VAL A 94 9.10 -12.73 -19.42
C VAL A 94 8.99 -13.94 -18.50
N LEU A 95 8.86 -15.15 -19.07
CA LEU A 95 8.91 -16.39 -18.30
C LEU A 95 10.34 -16.67 -17.82
N PRO A 96 10.51 -17.19 -16.60
CA PRO A 96 11.82 -17.48 -16.05
C PRO A 96 12.49 -18.64 -16.81
N SER A 97 13.77 -18.50 -17.14
CA SER A 97 14.54 -19.51 -17.91
C SER A 97 14.70 -20.87 -17.21
N ASN A 98 14.47 -20.92 -15.90
CA ASN A 98 14.51 -22.16 -15.11
C ASN A 98 13.17 -22.91 -15.06
N ALA A 99 12.08 -22.31 -15.55
CA ALA A 99 10.81 -22.99 -15.73
C ALA A 99 10.66 -23.51 -17.16
N THR A 100 9.91 -24.59 -17.32
CA THR A 100 9.51 -25.12 -18.62
C THR A 100 8.25 -24.40 -19.06
N TRP A 101 8.28 -23.75 -20.22
CA TRP A 101 7.09 -23.20 -20.86
C TRP A 101 6.46 -24.29 -21.74
N LEU A 102 5.27 -24.76 -21.38
CA LEU A 102 4.45 -25.61 -22.22
C LEU A 102 3.42 -24.72 -22.94
N LYS A 103 3.60 -24.59 -24.25
CA LYS A 103 2.80 -23.70 -25.08
C LYS A 103 1.55 -24.41 -25.58
N ASP A 104 0.56 -24.52 -24.73
CA ASP A 104 -0.69 -25.23 -24.99
C ASP A 104 -1.83 -24.64 -24.13
N THR A 105 -3.08 -25.01 -24.41
CA THR A 105 -4.28 -24.55 -23.71
C THR A 105 -4.77 -25.62 -22.75
N ALA A 106 -5.01 -25.25 -21.49
CA ALA A 106 -5.67 -26.15 -20.53
C ALA A 106 -7.11 -26.46 -20.98
N GLN A 107 -7.47 -27.74 -21.02
CA GLN A 107 -8.79 -28.22 -21.44
C GLN A 107 -9.59 -28.83 -20.30
N SER A 108 -8.92 -29.50 -19.36
CA SER A 108 -9.55 -30.00 -18.13
C SER A 108 -8.55 -30.13 -16.99
N ILE A 109 -9.06 -30.14 -15.76
CA ILE A 109 -8.29 -30.39 -14.54
C ILE A 109 -8.99 -31.46 -13.71
N ASP A 110 -8.26 -32.51 -13.36
CA ASP A 110 -8.68 -33.58 -12.45
C ASP A 110 -7.90 -33.39 -11.14
N PRO A 111 -8.47 -32.67 -10.15
CA PRO A 111 -7.78 -32.35 -8.91
C PRO A 111 -7.59 -33.56 -7.99
N GLU A 112 -8.42 -34.60 -8.11
CA GLU A 112 -8.29 -35.84 -7.32
C GLU A 112 -7.08 -36.65 -7.79
N LYS A 113 -6.83 -36.68 -9.10
CA LYS A 113 -5.64 -37.34 -9.68
C LYS A 113 -4.43 -36.43 -9.80
N ASN A 114 -4.58 -35.14 -9.54
CA ASN A 114 -3.55 -34.12 -9.75
C ASN A 114 -3.04 -34.04 -11.20
N VAL A 115 -3.96 -34.05 -12.16
CA VAL A 115 -3.65 -34.03 -13.61
C VAL A 115 -4.35 -32.86 -14.30
N VAL A 116 -3.63 -32.19 -15.20
CA VAL A 116 -4.21 -31.26 -16.18
C VAL A 116 -4.06 -31.84 -17.58
N ARG A 117 -5.14 -31.80 -18.37
CA ARG A 117 -5.14 -32.18 -19.78
C ARG A 117 -5.21 -30.95 -20.65
N THR A 118 -4.51 -30.98 -21.77
CA THR A 118 -4.41 -29.85 -22.69
C THR A 118 -5.10 -30.10 -24.02
N ALA A 119 -5.33 -29.05 -24.81
CA ALA A 119 -6.00 -29.13 -26.09
C ALA A 119 -5.21 -29.93 -27.15
N GLU A 120 -3.87 -29.95 -27.07
CA GLU A 120 -3.03 -30.81 -27.94
C GLU A 120 -2.91 -32.26 -27.44
N GLY A 121 -3.58 -32.62 -26.33
CA GLY A 121 -3.63 -33.99 -25.81
C GLY A 121 -2.57 -34.34 -24.77
N HIS A 122 -1.76 -33.37 -24.31
CA HIS A 122 -0.78 -33.60 -23.25
C HIS A 122 -1.46 -33.87 -21.90
N GLU A 123 -0.87 -34.76 -21.11
CA GLU A 123 -1.20 -34.94 -19.69
C GLU A 123 -0.07 -34.38 -18.82
N ILE A 124 -0.42 -33.55 -17.84
CA ILE A 124 0.53 -32.93 -16.92
C ILE A 124 0.19 -33.34 -15.50
N GLN A 125 0.97 -34.25 -14.93
CA GLN A 125 0.93 -34.62 -13.52
C GLN A 125 1.62 -33.53 -12.68
N TYR A 126 1.01 -33.13 -11.57
CA TYR A 126 1.59 -32.15 -10.64
C TYR A 126 1.57 -32.62 -9.19
N GLU A 127 2.54 -32.17 -8.38
CA GLU A 127 2.43 -32.24 -6.92
C GLU A 127 1.61 -31.06 -6.38
N TYR A 128 1.88 -29.85 -6.90
CA TYR A 128 1.20 -28.61 -6.54
C TYR A 128 0.75 -27.84 -7.80
N ALA A 129 -0.37 -27.14 -7.72
CA ALA A 129 -0.87 -26.30 -8.81
C ALA A 129 -1.17 -24.86 -8.35
N VAL A 130 -0.81 -23.89 -9.20
CA VAL A 130 -1.24 -22.49 -9.06
C VAL A 130 -2.03 -22.08 -10.30
N ILE A 131 -3.31 -21.77 -10.11
CA ILE A 131 -4.24 -21.39 -11.18
C ILE A 131 -4.26 -19.86 -11.31
N ALA A 132 -3.85 -19.37 -12.48
CA ALA A 132 -3.60 -17.95 -12.76
C ALA A 132 -4.14 -17.51 -14.14
N VAL A 133 -5.27 -18.09 -14.56
CA VAL A 133 -5.79 -17.98 -15.94
C VAL A 133 -6.60 -16.72 -16.26
N GLY A 134 -6.73 -15.81 -15.29
CA GLY A 134 -7.39 -14.52 -15.51
C GLY A 134 -8.88 -14.62 -15.87
N LEU A 135 -9.34 -13.71 -16.73
CA LEU A 135 -10.71 -13.67 -17.27
C LEU A 135 -10.68 -13.55 -18.81
N GLN A 136 -11.67 -14.17 -19.44
CA GLN A 136 -11.99 -14.07 -20.86
C GLN A 136 -13.14 -13.09 -21.11
N TYR A 137 -13.17 -12.55 -22.32
CA TYR A 137 -14.23 -11.66 -22.80
C TYR A 137 -15.29 -12.48 -23.54
N ASN A 138 -16.56 -12.26 -23.23
CA ASN A 138 -17.66 -12.85 -23.98
C ASN A 138 -18.41 -11.75 -24.74
N TYR A 139 -17.90 -11.42 -25.94
CA TYR A 139 -18.51 -10.42 -26.80
C TYR A 139 -19.89 -10.86 -27.29
N ASP A 140 -20.10 -12.16 -27.52
CA ASP A 140 -21.33 -12.71 -28.08
C ASP A 140 -22.50 -12.73 -27.10
N LYS A 141 -22.24 -12.56 -25.79
CA LYS A 141 -23.29 -12.32 -24.78
C LYS A 141 -24.08 -11.03 -25.07
N VAL A 142 -23.51 -10.09 -25.83
CA VAL A 142 -24.20 -8.89 -26.31
C VAL A 142 -24.39 -9.03 -27.82
N PRO A 143 -25.60 -9.36 -28.31
CA PRO A 143 -25.86 -9.47 -29.73
C PRO A 143 -25.42 -8.22 -30.51
N GLY A 144 -24.78 -8.44 -31.66
CA GLY A 144 -24.23 -7.40 -32.54
C GLY A 144 -22.88 -6.81 -32.10
N LEU A 145 -22.40 -7.07 -30.87
CA LEU A 145 -21.17 -6.44 -30.36
C LEU A 145 -19.91 -6.91 -31.10
N ARG A 146 -19.75 -8.21 -31.36
CA ARG A 146 -18.54 -8.75 -32.02
C ARG A 146 -18.41 -8.18 -33.44
N ASP A 147 -19.49 -8.20 -34.21
CA ASP A 147 -19.50 -7.66 -35.58
C ASP A 147 -19.22 -6.16 -35.58
N ALA A 148 -19.81 -5.41 -34.66
CA ALA A 148 -19.54 -3.99 -34.52
C ALA A 148 -18.08 -3.68 -34.13
N LEU A 149 -17.46 -4.50 -33.27
CA LEU A 149 -16.03 -4.34 -32.92
C LEU A 149 -15.11 -4.61 -34.12
N ASN A 150 -15.48 -5.57 -34.98
CA ASN A 150 -14.73 -5.91 -36.20
C ASN A 150 -14.88 -4.85 -37.30
N ASP A 151 -16.02 -4.15 -37.36
CA ASP A 151 -16.25 -3.05 -38.29
C ASP A 151 -15.54 -1.76 -37.84
N LYS A 152 -14.58 -1.30 -38.65
CA LYS A 152 -13.82 -0.07 -38.41
C LYS A 152 -14.67 1.20 -38.44
N GLY A 153 -15.81 1.17 -39.14
CA GLY A 153 -16.72 2.32 -39.30
C GLY A 153 -17.83 2.40 -38.25
N SER A 154 -18.03 1.36 -37.44
CA SER A 154 -19.18 1.23 -36.54
C SER A 154 -19.26 2.26 -35.41
N GLY A 155 -18.15 2.93 -35.07
CA GLY A 155 -18.01 3.76 -33.87
C GLY A 155 -18.03 2.97 -32.54
N VAL A 156 -17.98 1.63 -32.58
CA VAL A 156 -18.02 0.75 -31.40
C VAL A 156 -16.63 0.22 -31.08
N SER A 157 -16.13 0.42 -29.86
CA SER A 157 -14.77 0.02 -29.48
C SER A 157 -14.68 -0.56 -28.07
N THR A 158 -13.53 -1.14 -27.74
CA THR A 158 -13.21 -1.53 -26.36
C THR A 158 -11.72 -1.37 -26.07
N ILE A 159 -11.39 -1.07 -24.82
CA ILE A 159 -9.99 -0.99 -24.35
C ILE A 159 -9.50 -2.33 -23.78
N TYR A 160 -10.35 -3.36 -23.69
CA TYR A 160 -9.97 -4.58 -22.98
C TYR A 160 -9.19 -5.58 -23.84
N SER A 161 -9.30 -5.51 -25.17
CA SER A 161 -8.52 -6.38 -26.07
C SER A 161 -7.37 -5.61 -26.72
N PRO A 162 -6.17 -6.22 -26.86
CA PRO A 162 -5.13 -5.66 -27.74
C PRO A 162 -5.61 -5.47 -29.17
N ASP A 163 -6.58 -6.25 -29.66
CA ASP A 163 -7.10 -6.19 -31.04
C ASP A 163 -7.95 -4.94 -31.28
N TYR A 164 -8.64 -4.43 -30.24
CA TYR A 164 -9.60 -3.32 -30.35
C TYR A 164 -9.14 -2.04 -29.63
N CYS A 165 -8.04 -2.09 -28.88
CA CYS A 165 -7.60 -0.96 -28.07
C CYS A 165 -7.30 0.29 -28.90
N GLU A 166 -6.61 0.12 -30.02
CA GLU A 166 -6.26 1.22 -30.94
C GLU A 166 -7.48 1.71 -31.74
N LYS A 167 -8.49 0.85 -31.94
CA LYS A 167 -9.78 1.26 -32.50
C LYS A 167 -10.44 2.32 -31.61
N THR A 168 -10.38 2.17 -30.29
CA THR A 168 -10.91 3.20 -29.36
C THR A 168 -10.27 4.56 -29.60
N TRP A 169 -8.96 4.61 -29.85
CA TRP A 169 -8.27 5.86 -30.17
C TRP A 169 -8.65 6.39 -31.56
N SER A 170 -8.80 5.51 -32.54
CA SER A 170 -9.27 5.86 -33.88
C SER A 170 -10.67 6.50 -33.84
N ASP A 171 -11.60 5.85 -33.15
CA ASP A 171 -12.98 6.32 -33.00
C ASP A 171 -13.01 7.68 -32.27
N LEU A 172 -12.20 7.82 -31.21
CA LEU A 172 -12.07 9.09 -30.47
C LEU A 172 -11.54 10.25 -31.33
N LYS A 173 -10.55 10.01 -32.19
CA LYS A 173 -10.01 11.03 -33.14
C LYS A 173 -11.02 11.44 -34.21
N ASN A 174 -11.80 10.47 -34.69
CA ASN A 174 -12.73 10.68 -35.80
C ASN A 174 -14.06 11.30 -35.35
N PHE A 175 -14.37 11.21 -34.06
CA PHE A 175 -15.56 11.79 -33.46
C PHE A 175 -15.68 13.30 -33.69
N LYS A 176 -16.86 13.77 -34.15
CA LYS A 176 -17.11 15.18 -34.50
C LYS A 176 -18.09 15.90 -33.55
N GLY A 177 -18.75 15.17 -32.67
CA GLY A 177 -19.86 15.65 -31.84
C GLY A 177 -20.97 14.60 -31.78
N GLY A 178 -21.95 14.80 -30.90
CA GLY A 178 -23.07 13.89 -30.69
C GLY A 178 -22.95 13.05 -29.43
N GLU A 179 -23.40 11.80 -29.48
CA GLU A 179 -23.56 10.92 -28.31
C GLU A 179 -22.33 10.01 -28.10
N ALA A 180 -21.63 10.19 -26.98
CA ALA A 180 -20.51 9.34 -26.57
C ALA A 180 -20.92 8.48 -25.37
N VAL A 181 -21.14 7.19 -25.60
CA VAL A 181 -21.69 6.23 -24.62
C VAL A 181 -20.60 5.28 -24.13
N PHE A 182 -20.51 5.09 -22.82
CA PHE A 182 -19.55 4.22 -22.14
C PHE A 182 -20.29 3.23 -21.26
N THR A 183 -19.87 1.96 -21.22
CA THR A 183 -20.65 0.90 -20.54
C THR A 183 -19.88 0.15 -19.46
N TYR A 184 -20.62 -0.42 -18.49
CA TYR A 184 -20.15 -1.39 -17.50
C TYR A 184 -21.16 -2.56 -17.40
N PRO A 185 -20.75 -3.83 -17.55
CA PRO A 185 -21.65 -4.99 -17.67
C PRO A 185 -22.17 -5.52 -16.32
N ASP A 186 -23.09 -6.47 -16.38
CA ASP A 186 -23.65 -7.18 -15.21
C ASP A 186 -22.80 -8.34 -14.67
N THR A 187 -21.52 -8.39 -15.05
CA THR A 187 -20.57 -9.43 -14.64
C THR A 187 -19.42 -8.82 -13.85
N PRO A 188 -18.70 -9.59 -13.01
CA PRO A 188 -17.41 -9.17 -12.51
C PRO A 188 -16.46 -8.82 -13.68
N ILE A 189 -15.67 -7.75 -13.54
CA ILE A 189 -14.68 -7.35 -14.54
C ILE A 189 -13.31 -7.14 -13.90
N LYS A 190 -12.25 -7.27 -14.70
CA LYS A 190 -10.92 -6.79 -14.31
C LYS A 190 -10.86 -5.27 -14.38
N CYS A 191 -10.19 -4.66 -13.41
CA CYS A 191 -10.08 -3.21 -13.23
C CYS A 191 -11.43 -2.46 -13.34
N PRO A 192 -12.33 -2.55 -12.34
CA PRO A 192 -13.66 -1.91 -12.37
C PRO A 192 -13.67 -0.39 -12.64
N GLY A 193 -12.54 0.30 -12.41
CA GLY A 193 -12.40 1.72 -12.75
C GLY A 193 -12.05 2.01 -14.21
N ALA A 194 -11.61 1.03 -15.01
CA ALA A 194 -11.19 1.27 -16.40
C ALA A 194 -12.29 1.83 -17.33
N PRO A 195 -13.58 1.46 -17.21
CA PRO A 195 -14.65 2.01 -18.06
C PRO A 195 -14.83 3.52 -17.88
N GLN A 196 -14.89 3.98 -16.63
CA GLN A 196 -14.97 5.41 -16.32
C GLN A 196 -13.66 6.16 -16.64
N LYS A 197 -12.48 5.52 -16.53
CA LYS A 197 -11.21 6.15 -16.93
C LYS A 197 -11.23 6.58 -18.39
N ILE A 198 -11.65 5.71 -19.30
CA ILE A 198 -11.69 6.07 -20.72
C ILE A 198 -12.78 7.10 -21.02
N ALA A 199 -13.89 7.11 -20.28
CA ALA A 199 -14.88 8.19 -20.35
C ALA A 199 -14.26 9.55 -19.97
N TYR A 200 -13.51 9.62 -18.87
CA TYR A 200 -12.83 10.85 -18.45
C TYR A 200 -11.71 11.30 -19.40
N MET A 201 -10.98 10.35 -19.99
CA MET A 201 -9.95 10.66 -20.99
C MET A 201 -10.56 11.13 -22.31
N SER A 202 -11.73 10.60 -22.69
CA SER A 202 -12.46 11.03 -23.88
C SER A 202 -13.02 12.45 -23.69
N ASP A 203 -13.64 12.73 -22.55
CA ASP A 203 -14.06 14.09 -22.15
C ASP A 203 -12.91 15.10 -22.25
N ALA A 204 -11.75 14.77 -21.67
CA ALA A 204 -10.55 15.61 -21.73
C ALA A 204 -10.01 15.78 -23.16
N TYR A 205 -10.18 14.78 -24.02
CA TYR A 205 -9.79 14.88 -25.43
C TYR A 205 -10.73 15.80 -26.21
N PHE A 206 -12.04 15.67 -26.02
CA PHE A 206 -13.03 16.52 -26.66
C PHE A 206 -12.89 17.99 -26.27
N ASP A 207 -12.48 18.26 -25.04
CA ASP A 207 -12.13 19.60 -24.57
C ASP A 207 -10.88 20.10 -25.27
N LYS A 208 -9.81 19.28 -25.30
CA LYS A 208 -8.56 19.59 -26.01
C LYS A 208 -8.75 19.87 -27.50
N THR A 209 -9.71 19.23 -28.16
CA THR A 209 -10.01 19.43 -29.60
C THR A 209 -11.13 20.43 -29.85
N ASN A 210 -11.57 21.18 -28.82
CA ASN A 210 -12.59 22.22 -28.91
C ASN A 210 -13.96 21.73 -29.45
N ILE A 211 -14.30 20.45 -29.24
CA ILE A 211 -15.62 19.91 -29.66
C ILE A 211 -16.54 19.62 -28.49
N ARG A 212 -16.06 19.69 -27.24
CA ARG A 212 -16.79 19.31 -26.02
C ARG A 212 -18.20 19.93 -25.90
N SER A 213 -18.40 21.15 -26.38
CA SER A 213 -19.71 21.84 -26.38
C SER A 213 -20.78 21.12 -27.21
N ARG A 214 -20.38 20.29 -28.18
CA ARG A 214 -21.26 19.51 -29.07
C ARG A 214 -21.34 18.03 -28.67
N VAL A 215 -20.87 17.66 -27.47
CA VAL A 215 -20.79 16.26 -27.03
C VAL A 215 -21.67 16.03 -25.81
N ASN A 216 -22.50 15.00 -25.88
CA ASN A 216 -23.15 14.43 -24.72
C ASN A 216 -22.41 13.16 -24.31
N ILE A 217 -22.03 13.07 -23.03
CA ILE A 217 -21.29 11.91 -22.51
C ILE A 217 -22.17 11.17 -21.54
N THR A 218 -22.42 9.90 -21.83
CA THR A 218 -23.26 9.02 -21.01
C THR A 218 -22.47 7.80 -20.55
N TYR A 219 -22.44 7.55 -19.25
CA TYR A 219 -21.85 6.36 -18.64
C TYR A 219 -22.96 5.50 -18.02
N ASN A 220 -23.29 4.40 -18.70
CA ASN A 220 -24.28 3.43 -18.26
C ASN A 220 -23.58 2.31 -17.50
N THR A 221 -23.89 2.16 -16.22
CA THR A 221 -23.23 1.19 -15.35
C THR A 221 -24.21 0.27 -14.66
N HIS A 222 -23.89 -1.02 -14.56
CA HIS A 222 -24.64 -1.97 -13.73
C HIS A 222 -24.65 -1.57 -12.25
N LEU A 223 -23.55 -0.98 -11.76
CA LEU A 223 -23.37 -0.72 -10.33
C LEU A 223 -24.35 0.35 -9.81
N PRO A 224 -24.72 0.33 -8.52
CA PRO A 224 -25.52 1.38 -7.88
C PRO A 224 -24.68 2.62 -7.47
N VAL A 225 -23.36 2.57 -7.64
CA VAL A 225 -22.40 3.60 -7.23
C VAL A 225 -21.32 3.80 -8.30
N ILE A 226 -20.73 5.00 -8.36
CA ILE A 226 -19.64 5.29 -9.32
C ILE A 226 -18.35 4.53 -8.99
N PHE A 227 -18.13 4.23 -7.70
CA PHE A 227 -16.96 3.51 -7.21
C PHE A 227 -17.27 2.86 -5.85
N GLY A 228 -16.74 1.67 -5.60
CA GLY A 228 -17.08 0.87 -4.41
C GLY A 228 -16.52 1.37 -3.07
N VAL A 229 -15.65 2.39 -3.09
CA VAL A 229 -15.01 2.95 -1.88
C VAL A 229 -15.40 4.41 -1.75
N LYS A 230 -16.16 4.73 -0.69
CA LYS A 230 -16.81 6.03 -0.51
C LYS A 230 -15.87 7.23 -0.66
N LYS A 231 -14.69 7.18 -0.04
CA LYS A 231 -13.67 8.26 -0.12
C LYS A 231 -13.35 8.66 -1.56
N TYR A 232 -13.22 7.68 -2.45
CA TYR A 232 -12.91 7.93 -3.86
C TYR A 232 -14.18 8.22 -4.67
N ALA A 233 -15.29 7.55 -4.36
CA ALA A 233 -16.59 7.78 -5.00
C ALA A 233 -17.04 9.25 -4.86
N ASP A 234 -16.92 9.83 -3.67
CA ASP A 234 -17.30 11.22 -3.39
C ASP A 234 -16.53 12.21 -4.28
N ILE A 235 -15.23 11.95 -4.54
CA ILE A 235 -14.42 12.80 -5.42
C ILE A 235 -14.74 12.55 -6.89
N LEU A 236 -14.92 11.29 -7.30
CA LEU A 236 -15.29 10.95 -8.68
C LEU A 236 -16.64 11.56 -9.06
N MET A 237 -17.60 11.62 -8.13
CA MET A 237 -18.86 12.34 -8.36
C MET A 237 -18.66 13.83 -8.59
N LYS A 238 -17.68 14.47 -7.92
CA LYS A 238 -17.32 15.87 -8.20
C LYS A 238 -16.73 16.02 -9.60
N VAL A 239 -15.89 15.07 -10.04
CA VAL A 239 -15.33 15.03 -11.39
C VAL A 239 -16.43 14.89 -12.44
N VAL A 240 -17.35 13.94 -12.24
CA VAL A 240 -18.53 13.70 -13.10
C VAL A 240 -19.39 14.96 -13.22
N LYS A 241 -19.75 15.59 -12.10
CA LYS A 241 -20.57 16.81 -12.09
C LYS A 241 -19.87 17.97 -12.80
N LYS A 242 -18.59 18.21 -12.50
CA LYS A 242 -17.79 19.27 -13.14
C LYS A 242 -17.75 19.11 -14.66
N ARG A 243 -17.74 17.86 -15.15
CA ARG A 243 -17.61 17.53 -16.57
C ARG A 243 -18.94 17.30 -17.27
N ARG A 244 -20.08 17.46 -16.59
CA ARG A 244 -21.41 17.24 -17.17
C ARG A 244 -21.51 15.87 -17.86
N ILE A 245 -21.02 14.83 -17.17
CA ILE A 245 -21.16 13.44 -17.60
C ILE A 245 -22.44 12.87 -16.99
N ASN A 246 -23.33 12.35 -17.83
CA ASN A 246 -24.55 11.68 -17.38
C ASN A 246 -24.18 10.27 -16.90
N VAL A 247 -24.52 9.91 -15.67
CA VAL A 247 -24.27 8.57 -15.13
C VAL A 247 -25.59 7.90 -14.84
N ASN A 248 -25.89 6.84 -15.58
CA ASN A 248 -27.08 6.03 -15.36
C ASN A 248 -26.67 4.76 -14.62
N TYR A 249 -27.07 4.68 -13.36
CA TYR A 249 -26.85 3.51 -12.54
C TYR A 249 -27.81 2.38 -12.92
N LYS A 250 -27.44 1.14 -12.56
CA LYS A 250 -28.24 -0.06 -12.84
C LYS A 250 -28.70 -0.15 -14.29
N THR A 251 -27.88 0.29 -15.24
CA THR A 251 -28.22 0.32 -16.67
C THR A 251 -27.20 -0.49 -17.44
N VAL A 252 -27.61 -1.60 -18.05
CA VAL A 252 -26.73 -2.63 -18.60
C VAL A 252 -26.95 -2.78 -20.10
N LEU A 253 -25.87 -2.83 -20.89
CA LEU A 253 -25.95 -3.02 -22.33
C LEU A 253 -26.51 -4.41 -22.66
N LYS A 254 -27.57 -4.44 -23.46
CA LYS A 254 -28.26 -5.64 -23.94
C LYS A 254 -27.81 -6.03 -25.34
N GLU A 255 -27.77 -5.07 -26.25
CA GLU A 255 -27.65 -5.29 -27.70
C GLU A 255 -27.02 -4.06 -28.36
N VAL A 256 -26.25 -4.28 -29.43
CA VAL A 256 -25.70 -3.23 -30.30
C VAL A 256 -26.27 -3.39 -31.70
N ARG A 257 -26.89 -2.33 -32.22
CA ARG A 257 -27.43 -2.26 -33.59
C ARG A 257 -26.59 -1.26 -34.38
N ALA A 258 -25.49 -1.75 -34.93
CA ALA A 258 -24.49 -0.90 -35.57
C ALA A 258 -24.98 -0.22 -36.86
N ASP A 259 -25.87 -0.88 -37.60
CA ASP A 259 -26.54 -0.36 -38.79
C ASP A 259 -27.38 0.90 -38.50
N LYS A 260 -28.00 0.94 -37.31
CA LYS A 260 -28.81 2.08 -36.85
C LYS A 260 -28.07 3.03 -35.92
N LYS A 261 -26.84 2.69 -35.54
CA LYS A 261 -26.08 3.37 -34.47
C LYS A 261 -26.86 3.48 -33.16
N GLU A 262 -27.51 2.38 -32.76
CA GLU A 262 -28.29 2.29 -31.53
C GLU A 262 -27.70 1.28 -30.55
N ALA A 263 -27.69 1.62 -29.26
CA ALA A 263 -27.34 0.72 -28.17
C ALA A 263 -28.57 0.53 -27.28
N VAL A 264 -28.99 -0.73 -27.10
CA VAL A 264 -30.14 -1.09 -26.26
C VAL A 264 -29.64 -1.49 -24.89
N PHE A 265 -30.25 -0.94 -23.85
CA PHE A 265 -29.95 -1.21 -22.45
C PHE A 265 -31.17 -1.77 -21.73
N PHE A 266 -30.95 -2.44 -20.61
CA PHE A 266 -32.00 -2.80 -19.65
C PHE A 266 -31.68 -2.26 -18.25
N ASN A 267 -32.71 -2.03 -17.44
CA ASN A 267 -32.53 -1.71 -16.02
C ASN A 267 -32.24 -2.98 -15.20
N ALA A 268 -31.23 -2.95 -14.33
CA ALA A 268 -30.81 -4.12 -13.56
C ALA A 268 -31.83 -4.56 -12.49
N ASP A 269 -32.69 -3.65 -12.01
CA ASP A 269 -33.80 -3.98 -11.11
C ASP A 269 -35.01 -4.55 -11.86
N ASP A 270 -35.17 -4.22 -13.15
CA ASP A 270 -36.26 -4.71 -14.00
C ASP A 270 -35.80 -4.82 -15.46
N LYS A 271 -35.44 -6.05 -15.87
CA LYS A 271 -34.89 -6.34 -17.20
C LYS A 271 -35.88 -6.13 -18.34
N SER A 272 -37.18 -5.96 -18.05
CA SER A 272 -38.20 -5.65 -19.06
C SER A 272 -38.17 -4.18 -19.50
N LYS A 273 -37.63 -3.28 -18.65
CA LYS A 273 -37.48 -1.86 -18.97
C LYS A 273 -36.28 -1.65 -19.87
N LEU A 274 -36.55 -1.53 -21.17
CA LEU A 274 -35.54 -1.27 -22.19
C LEU A 274 -35.38 0.23 -22.44
N ILE A 275 -34.14 0.65 -22.66
CA ILE A 275 -33.77 2.01 -23.04
C ILE A 275 -32.89 1.91 -24.28
N THR A 276 -33.29 2.54 -25.38
CA THR A 276 -32.47 2.61 -26.59
C THR A 276 -31.83 3.98 -26.67
N LEU A 277 -30.50 4.03 -26.79
CA LEU A 277 -29.74 5.26 -26.94
C LEU A 277 -29.06 5.28 -28.30
N PRO A 278 -29.16 6.38 -29.08
CA PRO A 278 -28.28 6.57 -30.22
C PRO A 278 -26.84 6.77 -29.74
N TYR A 279 -25.87 6.43 -30.58
CA TYR A 279 -24.47 6.71 -30.31
C TYR A 279 -23.73 7.16 -31.57
N ASP A 280 -22.82 8.13 -31.41
CA ASP A 280 -21.81 8.46 -32.41
C ASP A 280 -20.45 7.82 -32.04
N MET A 281 -20.26 7.49 -30.77
CA MET A 281 -19.18 6.67 -30.24
C MET A 281 -19.72 5.79 -29.09
N LEU A 282 -19.43 4.49 -29.14
CA LEU A 282 -19.79 3.55 -28.09
C LEU A 282 -18.56 2.78 -27.62
N HIS A 283 -18.10 3.07 -26.40
CA HIS A 283 -17.09 2.26 -25.73
C HIS A 283 -17.77 1.18 -24.88
N VAL A 284 -17.47 -0.08 -25.20
CA VAL A 284 -18.06 -1.23 -24.51
C VAL A 284 -17.05 -1.88 -23.57
N THR A 285 -17.47 -2.04 -22.32
CA THR A 285 -16.83 -3.01 -21.41
C THR A 285 -17.52 -4.36 -21.59
N PRO A 286 -16.86 -5.35 -22.21
CA PRO A 286 -17.50 -6.63 -22.49
C PRO A 286 -17.79 -7.38 -21.18
N PRO A 287 -18.85 -8.20 -21.13
CA PRO A 287 -19.02 -9.19 -20.09
C PRO A 287 -17.79 -10.09 -19.96
N MET A 288 -17.38 -10.38 -18.73
CA MET A 288 -16.18 -11.16 -18.43
C MET A 288 -16.45 -12.33 -17.51
N PHE A 289 -15.57 -13.31 -17.62
CA PHE A 289 -15.90 -14.69 -17.33
C PHE A 289 -14.61 -15.50 -17.12
N THR A 290 -14.58 -16.45 -16.19
CA THR A 290 -13.46 -17.39 -16.11
C THR A 290 -13.37 -18.24 -17.38
N PRO A 291 -12.18 -18.71 -17.78
CA PRO A 291 -12.07 -19.63 -18.91
C PRO A 291 -12.97 -20.85 -18.76
N GLU A 292 -13.51 -21.33 -19.88
CA GLU A 292 -14.48 -22.43 -19.91
C GLU A 292 -14.00 -23.69 -19.19
N PHE A 293 -12.75 -24.11 -19.42
CA PHE A 293 -12.17 -25.28 -18.75
C PHE A 293 -12.24 -25.17 -17.21
N LEU A 294 -12.02 -23.96 -16.67
CA LEU A 294 -12.09 -23.71 -15.23
C LEU A 294 -13.54 -23.68 -14.76
N ARG A 295 -14.41 -22.92 -15.44
CA ARG A 295 -15.84 -22.80 -15.05
C ARG A 295 -16.55 -24.16 -15.04
N ASN A 296 -16.21 -25.03 -15.99
CA ASN A 296 -16.85 -26.35 -16.11
C ASN A 296 -16.27 -27.37 -15.12
N SER A 297 -15.23 -27.02 -14.35
CA SER A 297 -14.62 -27.88 -13.34
C SER A 297 -15.31 -27.71 -11.99
N ALA A 298 -16.50 -28.29 -11.84
CA ALA A 298 -17.39 -28.09 -10.68
C ALA A 298 -16.73 -28.35 -9.31
N ASP A 299 -15.74 -29.23 -9.25
CA ASP A 299 -15.03 -29.57 -8.01
C ASP A 299 -14.09 -28.48 -7.48
N ILE A 300 -13.72 -27.49 -8.30
CA ILE A 300 -12.74 -26.45 -7.93
C ILE A 300 -13.25 -25.01 -8.01
N VAL A 301 -14.51 -24.82 -8.42
CA VAL A 301 -15.10 -23.48 -8.58
C VAL A 301 -16.28 -23.28 -7.64
N ASP A 302 -16.55 -22.01 -7.34
CA ASP A 302 -17.78 -21.60 -6.68
C ASP A 302 -18.98 -21.62 -7.64
N ALA A 303 -20.17 -21.33 -7.11
CA ALA A 303 -21.40 -21.28 -7.90
C ALA A 303 -21.38 -20.23 -9.04
N ALA A 304 -20.47 -19.24 -8.99
CA ALA A 304 -20.30 -18.23 -10.03
C ALA A 304 -19.22 -18.64 -11.07
N GLY A 305 -18.60 -19.82 -10.92
CA GLY A 305 -17.58 -20.33 -11.82
C GLY A 305 -16.18 -19.78 -11.57
N PHE A 306 -15.93 -19.13 -10.43
CA PHE A 306 -14.60 -18.65 -10.03
C PHE A 306 -13.90 -19.71 -9.19
N LEU A 307 -12.57 -19.80 -9.29
CA LEU A 307 -11.80 -20.74 -8.47
C LEU A 307 -12.06 -20.51 -6.98
N ASP A 308 -12.47 -21.57 -6.28
CA ASP A 308 -12.89 -21.47 -4.88
C ASP A 308 -11.71 -21.53 -3.91
N VAL A 309 -11.24 -20.34 -3.51
CA VAL A 309 -10.12 -20.20 -2.59
C VAL A 309 -10.55 -19.61 -1.26
N ASP A 310 -9.79 -19.94 -0.22
CA ASP A 310 -9.87 -19.15 1.00
C ASP A 310 -9.38 -17.72 0.73
N LYS A 311 -10.20 -16.74 1.09
CA LYS A 311 -9.97 -15.33 0.76
C LYS A 311 -8.72 -14.73 1.40
N PHE A 312 -8.18 -15.36 2.44
CA PHE A 312 -6.99 -14.90 3.14
C PHE A 312 -5.75 -15.67 2.68
N THR A 313 -5.80 -17.00 2.63
CA THR A 313 -4.61 -17.82 2.36
C THR A 313 -4.36 -18.05 0.87
N LEU A 314 -5.39 -17.87 0.04
CA LEU A 314 -5.41 -18.15 -1.41
C LEU A 314 -5.22 -19.63 -1.77
N GLN A 315 -5.26 -20.52 -0.77
CA GLN A 315 -5.34 -21.96 -0.97
C GLN A 315 -6.75 -22.34 -1.38
N HIS A 316 -6.89 -23.33 -2.26
CA HIS A 316 -8.17 -23.91 -2.61
C HIS A 316 -8.84 -24.54 -1.38
N ARG A 317 -10.15 -24.38 -1.22
CA ARG A 317 -10.85 -24.81 0.01
C ARG A 317 -10.89 -26.32 0.19
N LYS A 318 -11.00 -27.08 -0.91
CA LYS A 318 -11.08 -28.55 -0.92
C LYS A 318 -9.71 -29.23 -1.11
N TYR A 319 -8.79 -28.60 -1.85
CA TYR A 319 -7.56 -29.26 -2.35
C TYR A 319 -6.33 -28.51 -1.84
N PRO A 320 -5.65 -28.98 -0.78
CA PRO A 320 -4.62 -28.21 -0.09
C PRO A 320 -3.34 -27.97 -0.93
N ASN A 321 -3.15 -28.73 -2.00
CA ASN A 321 -2.04 -28.56 -2.94
C ASN A 321 -2.37 -27.62 -4.12
N ILE A 322 -3.57 -27.05 -4.18
CA ILE A 322 -4.00 -26.11 -5.21
C ILE A 322 -4.11 -24.69 -4.61
N TYR A 323 -3.57 -23.71 -5.32
CA TYR A 323 -3.65 -22.29 -4.97
C TYR A 323 -4.17 -21.46 -6.15
N GLY A 324 -4.78 -20.32 -5.84
CA GLY A 324 -5.30 -19.38 -6.84
C GLY A 324 -4.66 -18.01 -6.77
N ILE A 325 -4.54 -17.34 -7.92
CA ILE A 325 -4.10 -15.93 -7.96
C ILE A 325 -4.80 -15.15 -9.08
N GLY A 326 -5.08 -13.87 -8.81
CA GLY A 326 -5.59 -12.93 -9.78
C GLY A 326 -7.07 -13.13 -10.13
N ASP A 327 -7.41 -12.72 -11.35
CA ASP A 327 -8.80 -12.44 -11.73
C ASP A 327 -9.71 -13.69 -11.74
N CYS A 328 -9.13 -14.90 -11.86
CA CYS A 328 -9.88 -16.16 -11.90
C CYS A 328 -10.40 -16.63 -10.53
N THR A 329 -9.95 -16.01 -9.43
CA THR A 329 -10.31 -16.41 -8.05
C THR A 329 -11.60 -15.76 -7.56
N ASN A 330 -12.24 -16.35 -6.56
CA ASN A 330 -13.44 -15.81 -5.91
C ASN A 330 -13.15 -14.80 -4.78
N THR A 331 -11.93 -14.26 -4.68
CA THR A 331 -11.61 -13.29 -3.62
C THR A 331 -12.50 -12.03 -3.74
N PRO A 332 -13.11 -11.55 -2.64
CA PRO A 332 -14.12 -10.48 -2.68
C PRO A 332 -13.47 -9.09 -2.73
N ASN A 333 -12.60 -8.86 -3.71
CA ASN A 333 -11.91 -7.60 -3.93
C ASN A 333 -11.78 -7.25 -5.41
N SER A 334 -11.28 -6.05 -5.70
CA SER A 334 -11.06 -5.62 -7.10
C SER A 334 -9.96 -6.44 -7.79
N LYS A 335 -10.32 -7.06 -8.91
CA LYS A 335 -9.45 -7.83 -9.80
C LYS A 335 -8.47 -6.92 -10.54
N THR A 336 -7.24 -6.76 -10.01
CA THR A 336 -6.24 -5.80 -10.49
C THR A 336 -4.82 -6.37 -10.41
N ALA A 337 -3.90 -5.88 -11.26
CA ALA A 337 -2.49 -6.26 -11.17
C ALA A 337 -1.83 -5.88 -9.82
N ALA A 338 -2.31 -4.81 -9.16
CA ALA A 338 -1.87 -4.44 -7.82
C ALA A 338 -2.28 -5.48 -6.77
N ALA A 339 -3.51 -6.03 -6.89
CA ALA A 339 -3.95 -7.15 -6.07
C ALA A 339 -3.07 -8.38 -6.32
N ILE A 340 -2.79 -8.72 -7.58
CA ILE A 340 -1.89 -9.83 -7.94
C ILE A 340 -0.51 -9.68 -7.28
N ALA A 341 0.07 -8.48 -7.28
CA ALA A 341 1.36 -8.25 -6.63
C ALA A 341 1.33 -8.64 -5.15
N LYS A 342 0.28 -8.27 -4.41
CA LYS A 342 0.14 -8.63 -3.00
C LYS A 342 -0.25 -10.09 -2.78
N GLN A 343 -1.16 -10.62 -3.60
CA GLN A 343 -1.55 -12.03 -3.59
C GLN A 343 -0.34 -12.95 -3.81
N SER A 344 0.58 -12.57 -4.71
CA SER A 344 1.77 -13.37 -5.01
C SER A 344 2.67 -13.60 -3.81
N TYR A 345 2.74 -12.63 -2.88
CA TYR A 345 3.48 -12.79 -1.63
C TYR A 345 2.81 -13.83 -0.72
N VAL A 346 1.48 -13.79 -0.64
CA VAL A 346 0.70 -14.71 0.20
C VAL A 346 0.77 -16.13 -0.34
N VAL A 347 0.52 -16.33 -1.64
CA VAL A 347 0.65 -17.64 -2.31
C VAL A 347 2.06 -18.19 -2.13
N GLU A 348 3.10 -17.38 -2.37
CA GLU A 348 4.50 -17.82 -2.25
C GLU A 348 4.80 -18.43 -0.88
N HIS A 349 4.44 -17.74 0.20
CA HIS A 349 4.79 -18.19 1.55
C HIS A 349 3.92 -19.34 2.02
N ASN A 350 2.61 -19.32 1.71
CA ASN A 350 1.70 -20.37 2.11
C ASN A 350 1.98 -21.67 1.35
N LEU A 351 2.22 -21.61 0.04
CA LEU A 351 2.57 -22.78 -0.75
C LEU A 351 3.94 -23.35 -0.36
N LEU A 352 4.94 -22.51 -0.02
CA LEU A 352 6.20 -23.01 0.55
C LEU A 352 5.97 -23.73 1.89
N SER A 353 5.08 -23.20 2.75
CA SER A 353 4.70 -23.85 4.01
C SER A 353 4.12 -25.25 3.75
N THR A 354 3.21 -25.35 2.77
CA THR A 354 2.62 -26.64 2.36
C THR A 354 3.66 -27.58 1.78
N MET A 355 4.56 -27.10 0.93
CA MET A 355 5.67 -27.89 0.38
C MET A 355 6.62 -28.44 1.46
N ASP A 356 6.76 -27.72 2.57
CA ASP A 356 7.56 -28.12 3.74
C ASP A 356 6.79 -29.07 4.69
N GLY A 357 5.54 -29.45 4.38
CA GLY A 357 4.70 -30.28 5.24
C GLY A 357 4.22 -29.58 6.52
N LYS A 358 4.25 -28.24 6.55
CA LYS A 358 3.79 -27.46 7.72
C LYS A 358 2.27 -27.28 7.67
N ASN A 359 1.63 -27.47 8.82
CA ASN A 359 0.17 -27.31 8.96
C ASN A 359 -0.30 -25.86 9.14
N SER A 360 0.62 -24.87 9.16
CA SER A 360 0.27 -23.46 9.40
C SER A 360 0.41 -22.61 8.13
N LEU A 361 -0.71 -22.00 7.73
CA LEU A 361 -0.78 -20.99 6.67
C LEU A 361 -0.77 -19.60 7.31
N VAL A 362 0.44 -19.07 7.53
CA VAL A 362 0.66 -17.88 8.35
C VAL A 362 0.43 -16.57 7.60
N GLN A 363 0.53 -16.55 6.26
CA GLN A 363 0.34 -15.32 5.50
C GLN A 363 -1.12 -15.15 5.11
N LYS A 364 -1.65 -13.94 5.35
CA LYS A 364 -3.03 -13.58 5.02
C LYS A 364 -3.10 -12.39 4.06
N TYR A 365 -3.87 -12.56 3.01
CA TYR A 365 -4.24 -11.53 2.07
C TYR A 365 -5.38 -10.71 2.65
N ASN A 366 -5.17 -9.41 2.81
CA ASN A 366 -6.16 -8.49 3.38
C ASN A 366 -7.09 -7.88 2.31
N GLY A 367 -7.08 -8.36 1.07
CA GLY A 367 -7.89 -7.78 0.00
C GLY A 367 -7.29 -6.55 -0.67
N TYR A 368 -6.01 -6.22 -0.40
CA TYR A 368 -5.34 -5.06 -1.00
C TYR A 368 -5.54 -5.01 -2.51
N GLY A 369 -6.04 -3.89 -3.00
CA GLY A 369 -6.15 -3.56 -4.42
C GLY A 369 -5.86 -2.08 -4.64
N ALA A 370 -5.43 -1.74 -5.86
CA ALA A 370 -5.22 -0.37 -6.27
C ALA A 370 -5.83 -0.10 -7.64
N CYS A 371 -6.43 1.06 -7.80
CA CYS A 371 -6.97 1.56 -9.05
C CYS A 371 -6.45 2.98 -9.30
N PRO A 372 -5.42 3.15 -10.14
CA PRO A 372 -5.03 4.45 -10.65
C PRO A 372 -6.08 4.91 -11.67
N ILE A 373 -6.99 5.78 -11.24
CA ILE A 373 -8.08 6.32 -12.05
C ILE A 373 -7.58 7.59 -12.74
N VAL A 374 -7.19 7.46 -14.00
CA VAL A 374 -6.87 8.62 -14.84
C VAL A 374 -8.14 9.41 -15.06
N THR A 375 -8.13 10.66 -14.64
CA THR A 375 -9.25 11.58 -14.81
C THR A 375 -8.97 12.56 -15.92
N HIS A 376 -7.71 12.88 -16.23
CA HIS A 376 -7.34 13.78 -17.32
C HIS A 376 -5.96 13.41 -17.86
N TYR A 377 -5.60 13.90 -19.04
CA TYR A 377 -4.20 13.93 -19.47
C TYR A 377 -3.36 14.68 -18.42
N GLY A 378 -2.48 13.98 -17.71
CA GLY A 378 -1.67 14.56 -16.63
C GLY A 378 -2.30 14.55 -15.23
N LYS A 379 -3.47 13.92 -15.03
CA LYS A 379 -4.13 13.79 -13.71
C LYS A 379 -4.64 12.38 -13.46
N CYS A 380 -4.41 11.89 -12.25
CA CYS A 380 -4.87 10.59 -11.79
C CYS A 380 -5.24 10.64 -10.30
N ILE A 381 -6.33 9.98 -9.94
CA ILE A 381 -6.66 9.64 -8.55
C ILE A 381 -6.07 8.25 -8.28
N LEU A 382 -5.28 8.07 -7.22
CA LEU A 382 -4.69 6.78 -6.88
C LEU A 382 -5.52 6.14 -5.76
N ALA A 383 -6.56 5.40 -6.14
CA ALA A 383 -7.39 4.70 -5.18
C ALA A 383 -6.69 3.43 -4.68
N GLU A 384 -6.51 3.29 -3.37
CA GLU A 384 -5.96 2.07 -2.76
C GLU A 384 -6.83 1.67 -1.57
N PHE A 385 -7.09 0.37 -1.45
CA PHE A 385 -8.05 -0.15 -0.48
C PHE A 385 -7.77 -1.61 -0.15
N VAL A 386 -8.35 -2.09 0.94
CA VAL A 386 -8.34 -3.49 1.39
C VAL A 386 -9.78 -4.04 1.37
N TYR A 387 -10.01 -5.23 1.94
CA TYR A 387 -11.37 -5.77 2.10
C TYR A 387 -12.31 -4.76 2.78
N ASP A 388 -13.61 -4.94 2.52
CA ASP A 388 -14.70 -4.12 3.06
C ASP A 388 -14.64 -2.64 2.63
N GLY A 389 -13.88 -2.34 1.57
CA GLY A 389 -13.80 -1.02 0.96
C GLY A 389 -13.05 0.01 1.82
N VAL A 390 -12.19 -0.44 2.74
CA VAL A 390 -11.42 0.44 3.61
C VAL A 390 -10.22 1.04 2.85
N PRO A 391 -10.06 2.38 2.78
CA PRO A 391 -8.91 2.99 2.13
C PRO A 391 -7.57 2.60 2.78
N ARG A 392 -6.55 2.33 1.96
CA ARG A 392 -5.18 1.97 2.40
C ARG A 392 -4.14 2.64 1.48
N GLU A 393 -3.97 3.95 1.65
CA GLU A 393 -3.09 4.76 0.80
C GLU A 393 -1.61 4.56 1.14
N THR A 394 -0.78 4.41 0.11
CA THR A 394 0.67 4.19 0.22
C THR A 394 1.41 5.50 0.44
N LEU A 395 1.02 6.56 -0.26
CA LEU A 395 1.71 7.83 -0.23
C LEU A 395 1.23 8.67 0.95
N PRO A 396 2.13 9.47 1.57
CA PRO A 396 1.80 10.40 2.65
C PRO A 396 0.98 11.63 2.20
N ILE A 397 0.15 11.49 1.16
CA ILE A 397 -0.69 12.56 0.59
C ILE A 397 -2.11 12.02 0.37
N ASN A 398 -3.11 12.90 0.40
CA ASN A 398 -4.48 12.49 0.09
C ASN A 398 -4.60 12.03 -1.38
N GLN A 399 -4.61 10.71 -1.60
CA GLN A 399 -4.61 10.13 -2.94
C GLN A 399 -5.96 10.18 -3.64
N ALA A 400 -7.02 10.60 -2.93
CA ALA A 400 -8.31 10.89 -3.53
C ALA A 400 -8.30 12.15 -4.41
N ARG A 401 -7.28 13.02 -4.28
CA ARG A 401 -7.15 14.22 -5.13
C ARG A 401 -6.51 13.87 -6.48
N GLU A 402 -6.93 14.59 -7.52
CA GLU A 402 -6.32 14.52 -8.85
C GLU A 402 -4.82 14.93 -8.78
N SER A 403 -3.94 13.96 -9.00
CA SER A 403 -2.49 14.10 -8.85
C SER A 403 -1.76 13.86 -10.17
N THR A 404 -0.83 14.76 -10.49
CA THR A 404 0.08 14.62 -11.63
C THR A 404 1.18 13.59 -11.34
N ILE A 405 1.61 13.48 -10.08
CA ILE A 405 2.54 12.43 -9.65
C ILE A 405 1.92 11.06 -9.88
N ALA A 406 0.68 10.84 -9.44
CA ALA A 406 -0.02 9.57 -9.64
C ALA A 406 -0.20 9.23 -11.13
N TYR A 407 -0.39 10.24 -11.97
CA TYR A 407 -0.51 10.05 -13.42
C TYR A 407 0.80 9.50 -14.02
N TYR A 408 1.94 10.13 -13.72
CA TYR A 408 3.25 9.65 -14.19
C TYR A 408 3.65 8.32 -13.54
N MET A 409 3.25 8.09 -12.28
CA MET A 409 3.41 6.76 -11.67
C MET A 409 2.69 5.69 -12.48
N LYS A 410 1.43 5.92 -12.85
CA LYS A 410 0.67 4.99 -13.70
C LYS A 410 1.25 4.85 -15.11
N ARG A 411 1.64 5.97 -15.73
CA ARG A 411 2.09 5.99 -17.13
C ARG A 411 3.48 5.36 -17.29
N ASP A 412 4.40 5.62 -16.37
CA ASP A 412 5.82 5.32 -16.55
C ASP A 412 6.39 4.39 -15.47
N LEU A 413 6.15 4.70 -14.18
CA LEU A 413 6.73 3.95 -13.06
C LEU A 413 6.16 2.53 -12.95
N PHE A 414 4.84 2.37 -12.99
CA PHE A 414 4.19 1.06 -12.81
C PHE A 414 4.49 0.07 -13.95
N PRO A 415 4.52 0.46 -15.24
CA PRO A 415 5.05 -0.41 -16.29
C PRO A 415 6.50 -0.83 -16.03
N PHE A 416 7.36 0.10 -15.62
CA PHE A 416 8.76 -0.23 -15.28
C PHE A 416 8.83 -1.25 -14.12
N LEU A 417 8.11 -0.99 -13.02
CA LEU A 417 8.03 -1.93 -11.89
C LEU A 417 7.47 -3.29 -12.29
N TYR A 418 6.46 -3.30 -13.16
CA TYR A 418 5.84 -4.53 -13.65
C TYR A 418 6.86 -5.42 -14.36
N TRP A 419 7.50 -4.90 -15.40
CA TRP A 419 8.42 -5.67 -16.24
C TRP A 419 9.71 -6.05 -15.52
N HIS A 420 10.27 -5.13 -14.74
CA HIS A 420 11.62 -5.30 -14.19
C HIS A 420 11.64 -5.91 -12.79
N PHE A 421 10.52 -5.86 -12.05
CA PHE A 421 10.46 -6.36 -10.67
C PHE A 421 9.32 -7.36 -10.46
N MET A 422 8.08 -7.03 -10.82
CA MET A 422 6.92 -7.89 -10.53
C MET A 422 6.97 -9.23 -11.28
N LEU A 423 7.19 -9.21 -12.60
CA LEU A 423 7.31 -10.46 -13.37
C LEU A 423 8.54 -11.27 -13.00
N LYS A 424 9.58 -10.59 -12.49
CA LYS A 424 10.76 -11.25 -11.92
C LYS A 424 10.55 -11.67 -10.46
N GLY A 425 9.35 -11.56 -9.90
CA GLY A 425 9.05 -12.02 -8.54
C GLY A 425 9.68 -11.22 -7.40
N TYR A 426 10.12 -9.98 -7.64
CA TYR A 426 10.75 -9.07 -6.65
C TYR A 426 9.83 -7.97 -6.11
N TYR A 427 8.61 -7.85 -6.64
CA TYR A 427 7.64 -6.84 -6.20
C TYR A 427 6.40 -7.50 -5.59
N HIS A 428 5.98 -6.99 -4.42
CA HIS A 428 4.91 -7.58 -3.60
C HIS A 428 3.80 -6.57 -3.25
N GLY A 429 3.72 -5.47 -3.98
CA GLY A 429 2.95 -4.29 -3.59
C GLY A 429 3.76 -3.33 -2.70
N PRO A 430 3.16 -2.22 -2.25
CA PRO A 430 3.81 -1.26 -1.34
C PRO A 430 4.24 -1.93 -0.02
N GLU A 431 5.51 -1.74 0.34
CA GLU A 431 6.18 -2.42 1.46
C GLU A 431 6.06 -1.65 2.78
N TRP A 432 6.15 -2.38 3.90
CA TRP A 432 6.28 -1.78 5.23
C TRP A 432 7.68 -1.22 5.42
N VAL A 433 7.74 0.05 5.83
CA VAL A 433 8.97 0.76 6.14
C VAL A 433 9.03 1.06 7.64
N HIS A 434 10.22 0.96 8.22
CA HIS A 434 10.51 1.38 9.57
C HIS A 434 11.00 2.83 9.54
N TYR A 435 10.35 3.71 10.29
CA TYR A 435 10.72 5.12 10.39
C TYR A 435 11.59 5.39 11.62
N TYR A 436 12.70 6.08 11.43
CA TYR A 436 13.46 6.70 12.51
C TYR A 436 12.86 8.07 12.85
N GLN A 437 11.80 8.05 13.67
CA GLN A 437 11.02 9.23 14.05
C GLN A 437 11.85 10.42 14.57
N PRO A 438 12.95 10.26 15.32
CA PRO A 438 13.80 11.39 15.71
C PRO A 438 14.32 12.24 14.54
N LEU A 439 14.46 11.67 13.34
CA LEU A 439 14.86 12.41 12.15
C LEU A 439 13.76 13.34 11.62
N PHE A 440 12.50 13.13 11.98
CA PHE A 440 11.38 13.96 11.51
C PHE A 440 11.52 15.42 11.92
N THR A 441 12.16 15.72 13.06
CA THR A 441 12.51 17.09 13.44
C THR A 441 13.46 17.74 12.44
N LEU A 442 14.51 17.01 12.02
CA LEU A 442 15.49 17.52 11.06
C LEU A 442 14.89 17.67 9.66
N VAL A 443 14.01 16.74 9.27
CA VAL A 443 13.23 16.82 8.03
C VAL A 443 12.30 18.03 8.07
N GLY A 444 11.55 18.21 9.15
CA GLY A 444 10.63 19.33 9.34
C GLY A 444 11.31 20.70 9.43
N ALA A 445 12.60 20.72 9.75
CA ALA A 445 13.45 21.90 9.75
C ALA A 445 14.30 22.07 8.46
N GLY A 446 14.11 21.21 7.45
CA GLY A 446 14.85 21.31 6.18
C GLY A 446 16.33 20.92 6.24
N MET A 447 16.81 20.35 7.35
CA MET A 447 18.21 19.97 7.55
C MET A 447 18.55 18.60 6.95
N LYS A 448 17.55 17.73 6.78
CA LYS A 448 17.72 16.36 6.25
C LYS A 448 16.61 15.99 5.27
N PRO A 449 16.89 15.21 4.22
CA PRO A 449 15.87 14.70 3.33
C PRO A 449 15.01 13.63 4.01
N PHE A 450 13.73 13.57 3.67
CA PHE A 450 12.80 12.56 4.21
C PHE A 450 13.24 11.12 3.93
N ALA A 451 13.93 10.87 2.81
CA ALA A 451 14.41 9.55 2.44
C ALA A 451 15.41 8.95 3.46
N GLU A 452 16.14 9.78 4.22
CA GLU A 452 17.02 9.30 5.29
C GLU A 452 16.25 8.85 6.54
N SER A 453 14.95 9.17 6.64
CA SER A 453 14.14 8.91 7.84
C SER A 453 13.54 7.50 7.90
N TYR A 454 13.73 6.66 6.88
CA TYR A 454 13.18 5.30 6.90
C TYR A 454 14.08 4.27 6.22
N LYS A 455 13.91 3.01 6.63
CA LYS A 455 14.49 1.83 5.99
C LYS A 455 13.41 0.79 5.77
N LYS A 456 13.64 -0.18 4.88
CA LYS A 456 12.76 -1.35 4.78
C LYS A 456 12.81 -2.11 6.10
N THR A 457 11.67 -2.45 6.69
CA THR A 457 11.68 -3.15 7.99
C THR A 457 12.44 -4.48 7.91
N GLN A 458 12.34 -5.20 6.78
CA GLN A 458 13.11 -6.43 6.57
C GLN A 458 14.63 -6.22 6.63
N SER A 459 15.15 -5.07 6.16
CA SER A 459 16.59 -4.83 6.10
C SER A 459 17.22 -4.51 7.46
N ILE A 460 16.41 -4.34 8.50
CA ILE A 460 16.87 -4.07 9.87
C ILE A 460 16.59 -5.22 10.83
N LEU A 461 15.96 -6.31 10.36
CA LEU A 461 15.71 -7.50 11.17
C LEU A 461 16.86 -8.50 11.00
N PRO A 462 17.36 -9.11 12.08
CA PRO A 462 18.37 -10.17 11.99
C PRO A 462 17.85 -11.37 11.18
N PRO A 463 18.72 -12.11 10.46
CA PRO A 463 18.30 -13.21 9.57
C PRO A 463 17.52 -14.33 10.26
N LYS A 464 17.77 -14.58 11.55
CA LYS A 464 17.10 -15.63 12.34
C LYS A 464 15.74 -15.20 12.91
N VAL A 465 15.32 -13.95 12.71
CA VAL A 465 14.05 -13.44 13.23
C VAL A 465 12.93 -13.66 12.22
N MET A 466 11.91 -14.43 12.62
CA MET A 466 10.68 -14.56 11.86
C MET A 466 9.85 -13.28 12.00
N TRP A 467 9.64 -12.57 10.89
CA TRP A 467 8.80 -11.38 10.88
C TRP A 467 7.36 -11.71 10.50
N LEU A 468 6.47 -11.66 11.48
CA LEU A 468 5.03 -11.68 11.26
C LEU A 468 4.57 -10.26 10.89
N LYS A 469 4.17 -10.06 9.62
CA LYS A 469 3.77 -8.76 9.06
C LYS A 469 2.32 -8.42 9.37
N ASP A 470 1.98 -8.27 10.65
CA ASP A 470 0.64 -7.89 11.08
C ASP A 470 0.64 -6.99 12.32
N GLU A 471 -0.50 -6.37 12.60
CA GLU A 471 -0.74 -5.57 13.80
C GLU A 471 -1.33 -6.45 14.91
N VAL A 472 -0.92 -6.21 16.16
CA VAL A 472 -1.56 -6.83 17.33
C VAL A 472 -2.96 -6.24 17.49
N ASP A 473 -3.95 -7.11 17.66
CA ASP A 473 -5.34 -6.76 17.92
C ASP A 473 -5.69 -6.89 19.41
N GLN A 474 -5.32 -8.02 20.02
CA GLN A 474 -5.61 -8.32 21.42
C GLN A 474 -4.49 -9.15 22.07
N PHE A 475 -4.22 -8.89 23.34
CA PHE A 475 -3.38 -9.73 24.19
C PHE A 475 -4.23 -10.64 25.09
N ASP A 476 -3.76 -11.87 25.29
CA ASP A 476 -4.34 -12.86 26.19
C ASP A 476 -3.19 -13.50 27.01
N PRO A 477 -2.68 -12.77 28.03
CA PRO A 477 -1.55 -13.25 28.83
C PRO A 477 -1.89 -14.48 29.68
N CYS A 478 -3.16 -14.65 30.07
CA CYS A 478 -3.61 -15.82 30.82
C CYS A 478 -3.37 -17.14 30.07
N ASN A 479 -3.44 -17.10 28.74
CA ASN A 479 -3.22 -18.26 27.88
C ASN A 479 -1.93 -18.15 27.05
N ASN A 480 -1.01 -17.26 27.44
CA ASN A 480 0.23 -16.98 26.73
C ASN A 480 0.03 -16.79 25.22
N ALA A 481 -0.94 -15.95 24.84
CA ALA A 481 -1.31 -15.74 23.45
C ALA A 481 -1.44 -14.26 23.06
N VAL A 482 -1.18 -13.98 21.79
CA VAL A 482 -1.43 -12.69 21.14
C VAL A 482 -2.29 -12.95 19.90
N PHE A 483 -3.37 -12.19 19.76
CA PHE A 483 -4.20 -12.16 18.58
C PHE A 483 -3.83 -10.97 17.71
N THR A 484 -3.72 -11.23 16.43
CA THR A 484 -3.35 -10.22 15.42
C THR A 484 -4.59 -9.79 14.64
N LYS A 485 -4.56 -8.63 13.97
CA LYS A 485 -5.72 -8.09 13.23
C LYS A 485 -6.18 -8.98 12.07
N CYS A 486 -5.28 -9.78 11.50
CA CYS A 486 -5.65 -10.77 10.50
C CYS A 486 -6.24 -12.06 11.12
N GLY A 487 -6.35 -12.13 12.46
CA GLY A 487 -6.92 -13.26 13.19
C GLY A 487 -5.95 -14.41 13.41
N LEU A 488 -4.63 -14.18 13.36
CA LEU A 488 -3.66 -15.19 13.84
C LEU A 488 -3.63 -15.17 15.36
N ARG A 489 -3.63 -16.36 15.96
CA ARG A 489 -3.31 -16.57 17.38
C ARG A 489 -1.86 -17.04 17.48
N VAL A 490 -1.00 -16.22 18.05
CA VAL A 490 0.42 -16.53 18.29
C VAL A 490 0.58 -16.90 19.75
N ARG A 491 1.01 -18.14 20.02
CA ARG A 491 1.40 -18.56 21.38
C ARG A 491 2.86 -18.24 21.63
N TYR A 492 3.22 -18.00 22.88
CA TYR A 492 4.59 -17.69 23.29
C TYR A 492 4.93 -18.39 24.61
N ASP A 493 6.20 -18.68 24.82
CA ASP A 493 6.70 -19.06 26.16
C ASP A 493 7.02 -17.80 26.96
N VAL A 494 7.67 -16.83 26.30
CA VAL A 494 7.99 -15.50 26.84
C VAL A 494 7.68 -14.44 25.79
N VAL A 495 7.17 -13.28 26.19
CA VAL A 495 6.85 -12.17 25.29
C VAL A 495 7.51 -10.86 25.76
N VAL A 496 8.02 -10.09 24.79
CA VAL A 496 8.47 -8.72 24.99
C VAL A 496 7.51 -7.78 24.27
N ILE A 497 6.85 -6.90 25.02
CA ILE A 497 5.88 -5.93 24.50
C ILE A 497 6.59 -4.59 24.29
N GLY A 498 6.90 -4.29 23.02
CA GLY A 498 7.57 -3.07 22.57
C GLY A 498 6.67 -2.11 21.79
N ILE A 499 5.43 -1.92 22.24
CA ILE A 499 4.43 -1.10 21.52
C ILE A 499 4.69 0.39 21.75
N GLY A 500 4.71 1.17 20.65
CA GLY A 500 4.82 2.63 20.70
C GLY A 500 3.47 3.34 20.89
N LEU A 501 3.49 4.54 21.45
CA LEU A 501 2.26 5.36 21.59
C LEU A 501 1.69 5.74 20.21
N LYS A 502 0.36 5.79 20.11
CA LYS A 502 -0.34 6.35 18.95
C LYS A 502 -0.52 7.87 19.11
N ASN A 503 -0.58 8.59 17.99
CA ASN A 503 -0.89 10.02 17.98
C ASN A 503 -2.41 10.21 17.90
N ASP A 504 -3.00 10.92 18.86
CA ASP A 504 -4.44 11.15 18.95
C ASP A 504 -4.81 12.52 18.35
N TYR A 505 -4.60 12.69 17.05
CA TYR A 505 -4.90 13.95 16.36
C TYR A 505 -6.37 14.37 16.51
N ASP A 506 -7.28 13.40 16.59
CA ASP A 506 -8.72 13.64 16.64
C ASP A 506 -9.21 14.12 18.01
N LYS A 507 -8.37 14.05 19.07
CA LYS A 507 -8.67 14.66 20.37
C LYS A 507 -8.72 16.19 20.32
N ILE A 508 -8.12 16.79 19.30
CA ILE A 508 -8.14 18.25 19.08
C ILE A 508 -8.98 18.52 17.83
N PRO A 509 -10.26 18.93 18.00
CA PRO A 509 -11.11 19.34 16.89
C PRO A 509 -10.40 20.28 15.91
N GLY A 510 -10.58 20.01 14.61
CA GLY A 510 -9.95 20.73 13.51
C GLY A 510 -8.51 20.32 13.19
N LEU A 511 -7.75 19.72 14.11
CA LEU A 511 -6.31 19.46 13.91
C LEU A 511 -6.03 18.56 12.70
N SER A 512 -6.67 17.38 12.62
CA SER A 512 -6.50 16.44 11.49
C SER A 512 -6.84 17.06 10.14
N GLN A 513 -7.89 17.89 10.09
CA GLN A 513 -8.31 18.62 8.89
C GLN A 513 -7.22 19.59 8.41
N TYR A 514 -6.72 20.44 9.31
CA TYR A 514 -5.71 21.45 8.95
C TYR A 514 -4.33 20.84 8.71
N LEU A 515 -3.95 19.78 9.41
CA LEU A 515 -2.73 19.03 9.10
C LEU A 515 -2.77 18.45 7.68
N SER A 516 -3.93 17.92 7.26
CA SER A 516 -4.14 17.33 5.93
C SER A 516 -4.21 18.35 4.79
N ASP A 517 -4.49 19.64 5.08
CA ASP A 517 -4.50 20.70 4.08
C ASP A 517 -3.08 21.21 3.81
N PRO A 518 -2.51 21.02 2.60
CA PRO A 518 -1.16 21.49 2.27
C PRO A 518 -1.02 23.02 2.27
N LEU A 519 -2.13 23.76 2.16
CA LEU A 519 -2.11 25.22 2.18
C LEU A 519 -2.19 25.78 3.60
N SER A 520 -2.71 25.01 4.55
CA SER A 520 -2.81 25.41 5.94
C SER A 520 -1.43 25.63 6.59
N PRO A 521 -1.28 26.67 7.44
CA PRO A 521 -0.05 26.92 8.17
C PRO A 521 0.09 26.07 9.46
N VAL A 522 -0.78 25.07 9.65
CA VAL A 522 -0.72 24.12 10.76
C VAL A 522 0.19 22.95 10.39
N SER A 523 1.13 22.61 11.27
CA SER A 523 2.14 21.58 11.04
C SER A 523 2.39 20.69 12.26
N THR A 524 2.98 19.51 12.03
CA THR A 524 3.44 18.59 13.08
C THR A 524 4.55 17.70 12.53
N ILE A 525 5.49 17.28 13.38
CA ILE A 525 6.58 16.35 13.03
C ILE A 525 6.33 14.92 13.52
N TYR A 526 5.14 14.60 14.03
CA TYR A 526 4.89 13.30 14.68
C TYR A 526 4.38 12.19 13.77
N SER A 527 4.28 12.44 12.46
CA SER A 527 3.98 11.39 11.49
C SER A 527 4.79 11.57 10.20
N PRO A 528 5.06 10.46 9.48
CA PRO A 528 5.66 10.54 8.15
C PRO A 528 4.78 11.29 7.15
N GLN A 529 3.46 11.37 7.40
CA GLN A 529 2.55 12.13 6.54
C GLN A 529 2.76 13.65 6.65
N TYR A 530 3.11 14.14 7.82
CA TYR A 530 3.09 15.57 8.11
C TYR A 530 4.49 16.19 8.29
N CYS A 531 5.52 15.40 8.57
CA CYS A 531 6.84 15.97 8.91
C CYS A 531 7.45 16.79 7.77
N THR A 532 7.25 16.42 6.51
CA THR A 532 7.74 17.19 5.35
C THR A 532 6.96 18.50 5.16
N LYS A 533 5.67 18.52 5.52
CA LYS A 533 4.84 19.71 5.48
C LYS A 533 5.37 20.79 6.42
N SER A 534 5.90 20.42 7.59
CA SER A 534 6.50 21.38 8.53
C SER A 534 7.53 22.29 7.86
N TRP A 535 8.40 21.73 7.01
CA TRP A 535 9.39 22.53 6.29
C TRP A 535 8.74 23.50 5.31
N CYS A 536 7.76 23.05 4.53
CA CYS A 536 7.01 23.92 3.61
C CYS A 536 6.30 25.07 4.36
N CYS A 537 5.73 24.79 5.53
CA CYS A 537 5.10 25.81 6.37
C CYS A 537 6.12 26.84 6.87
N LEU A 538 7.30 26.40 7.33
CA LEU A 538 8.38 27.29 7.76
C LEU A 538 8.88 28.20 6.63
N GLN A 539 9.03 27.67 5.41
CA GLN A 539 9.47 28.43 4.23
C GLN A 539 8.43 29.45 3.75
N ARG A 540 7.13 29.12 3.86
CA ARG A 540 6.02 29.99 3.44
C ARG A 540 5.71 31.09 4.44
N PHE A 541 6.09 30.93 5.69
CA PHE A 541 5.87 31.92 6.73
C PHE A 541 6.58 33.24 6.38
N LYS A 542 5.85 34.36 6.45
CA LYS A 542 6.34 35.71 6.09
C LYS A 542 6.41 36.68 7.27
N GLY A 543 6.17 36.19 8.48
CA GLY A 543 6.01 37.03 9.68
C GLY A 543 4.62 36.93 10.27
N GLY A 544 4.41 37.59 11.41
CA GLY A 544 3.24 37.48 12.27
C GLY A 544 3.49 36.55 13.47
N HIS A 545 2.44 35.89 13.94
CA HIS A 545 2.50 35.09 15.17
C HIS A 545 2.73 33.60 14.87
N ALA A 546 3.84 33.05 15.39
CA ALA A 546 4.18 31.65 15.33
C ALA A 546 3.96 30.97 16.69
N LEU A 547 3.05 29.98 16.71
CA LEU A 547 2.72 29.20 17.90
C LEU A 547 3.35 27.81 17.84
N PHE A 548 3.92 27.37 18.96
CA PHE A 548 4.42 26.01 19.16
C PHE A 548 3.77 25.44 20.42
N THR A 549 3.18 24.24 20.34
CA THR A 549 2.41 23.69 21.46
C THR A 549 2.91 22.32 21.93
N PHE A 550 2.72 22.06 23.22
CA PHE A 550 2.92 20.75 23.84
C PHE A 550 1.62 20.31 24.56
N PRO A 551 1.23 19.03 24.52
CA PRO A 551 -0.02 18.55 25.11
C PRO A 551 0.10 18.34 26.63
N LYS A 552 -1.04 18.24 27.31
CA LYS A 552 -1.12 17.95 28.76
C LYS A 552 -0.86 16.48 29.04
N GLU A 553 -1.40 15.63 28.17
CA GLU A 553 -1.19 14.19 28.18
C GLU A 553 0.29 13.82 27.88
N VAL A 554 0.60 12.53 28.00
CA VAL A 554 1.93 12.01 27.71
C VAL A 554 2.30 12.30 26.25
N GLY A 555 3.51 12.83 26.05
CA GLY A 555 4.09 13.06 24.72
C GLY A 555 5.44 12.36 24.58
N LYS A 556 5.80 11.96 23.36
CA LYS A 556 7.13 11.43 23.01
C LYS A 556 8.18 12.56 23.07
N CYS A 557 9.16 12.46 23.98
CA CYS A 557 10.20 13.48 24.29
C CYS A 557 9.64 14.88 24.60
N SER A 558 9.73 15.31 25.85
CA SER A 558 9.34 16.65 26.32
C SER A 558 9.93 17.83 25.53
N GLY A 559 11.10 17.65 24.91
CA GLY A 559 11.78 18.71 24.14
C GLY A 559 11.41 18.80 22.66
N ALA A 560 10.59 17.91 22.11
CA ALA A 560 10.42 17.82 20.65
C ALA A 560 9.78 19.06 20.00
N ALA A 561 8.80 19.70 20.64
CA ALA A 561 8.23 20.98 20.20
C ALA A 561 9.28 22.12 20.21
N GLN A 562 10.19 22.10 21.19
CA GLN A 562 11.21 23.12 21.35
C GLN A 562 12.29 23.01 20.27
N LYS A 563 12.66 21.78 19.86
CA LYS A 563 13.64 21.57 18.79
C LYS A 563 13.23 22.29 17.51
N ILE A 564 12.01 22.02 17.03
CA ILE A 564 11.52 22.64 15.80
C ILE A 564 11.32 24.15 15.96
N MET A 565 10.93 24.61 17.15
CA MET A 565 10.81 26.04 17.47
C MET A 565 12.15 26.78 17.35
N TYR A 566 13.21 26.27 17.96
CA TYR A 566 14.52 26.91 17.90
C TYR A 566 15.13 26.86 16.48
N LEU A 567 14.92 25.78 15.73
CA LEU A 567 15.36 25.68 14.34
C LEU A 567 14.56 26.62 13.42
N ALA A 568 13.24 26.77 13.64
CA ALA A 568 12.41 27.73 12.93
C ALA A 568 12.87 29.18 13.20
N HIS A 569 13.17 29.51 14.46
CA HIS A 569 13.75 30.79 14.83
C HIS A 569 15.02 31.08 14.02
N ASP A 570 15.96 30.15 13.95
CA ASP A 570 17.22 30.34 13.23
C ASP A 570 17.00 30.47 11.72
N TYR A 571 16.12 29.66 11.14
CA TYR A 571 15.72 29.80 9.74
C TYR A 571 15.17 31.21 9.44
N TRP A 572 14.23 31.69 10.25
CA TRP A 572 13.64 33.01 10.05
C TRP A 572 14.62 34.15 10.31
N SER A 573 15.59 33.97 11.22
CA SER A 573 16.68 34.92 11.41
C SER A 573 17.58 35.02 10.18
N GLN A 574 18.01 33.88 9.62
CA GLN A 574 18.83 33.83 8.40
C GLN A 574 18.11 34.42 7.18
N ASN A 575 16.78 34.27 7.12
CA ASN A 575 15.96 34.77 6.02
C ASN A 575 15.36 36.17 6.28
N LYS A 576 15.82 36.89 7.31
CA LYS A 576 15.37 38.26 7.66
C LYS A 576 13.86 38.37 7.94
N ILE A 577 13.20 37.28 8.33
CA ILE A 577 11.77 37.23 8.72
C ILE A 577 11.61 37.46 10.24
N ARG A 578 12.63 37.11 11.04
CA ARG A 578 12.59 37.18 12.51
C ARG A 578 12.13 38.54 13.08
N PRO A 579 12.55 39.72 12.56
CA PRO A 579 12.09 41.02 13.08
C PRO A 579 10.57 41.24 12.99
N GLN A 580 9.90 40.57 12.05
CA GLN A 580 8.46 40.66 11.84
C GLN A 580 7.69 39.51 12.54
N THR A 581 8.35 38.76 13.41
CA THR A 581 7.82 37.51 13.97
C THR A 581 7.71 37.59 15.48
N SER A 582 6.55 37.25 16.04
CA SER A 582 6.41 36.87 17.44
C SER A 582 6.36 35.35 17.55
N ILE A 583 7.12 34.78 18.49
CA ILE A 583 7.13 33.33 18.74
C ILE A 583 6.61 33.09 20.15
N THR A 584 5.64 32.19 20.27
CA THR A 584 5.12 31.75 21.57
C THR A 584 5.16 30.23 21.68
N TYR A 585 5.76 29.73 22.75
CA TYR A 585 5.66 28.35 23.17
C TYR A 585 4.53 28.23 24.20
N VAL A 586 3.57 27.35 23.95
CA VAL A 586 2.43 27.12 24.84
C VAL A 586 2.53 25.73 25.43
N THR A 587 2.53 25.65 26.76
CA THR A 587 2.63 24.40 27.50
C THR A 587 1.59 24.39 28.64
N PRO A 588 0.96 23.24 28.91
CA PRO A 588 0.02 23.08 30.03
C PRO A 588 0.74 22.88 31.37
N LYS A 589 2.07 22.79 31.35
CA LYS A 589 2.91 22.70 32.54
C LYS A 589 3.26 24.11 33.04
N ASP A 590 3.72 24.17 34.28
CA ASP A 590 4.32 25.34 34.93
C ASP A 590 5.82 25.52 34.60
N THR A 591 6.40 24.55 33.87
CA THR A 591 7.80 24.56 33.43
C THR A 591 7.94 24.24 31.94
N VAL A 592 8.99 24.79 31.31
CA VAL A 592 9.35 24.47 29.92
C VAL A 592 9.90 23.05 29.78
N PHE A 593 10.47 22.49 30.85
CA PHE A 593 11.05 21.15 30.84
C PHE A 593 10.95 20.50 32.23
N GLY A 594 10.75 19.18 32.29
CA GLY A 594 10.48 18.51 33.57
C GLY A 594 11.65 18.42 34.56
N ILE A 595 12.87 18.75 34.11
CA ILE A 595 14.08 18.69 34.94
C ILE A 595 14.53 20.14 35.23
N PRO A 596 14.61 20.58 36.50
CA PRO A 596 14.85 21.98 36.85
C PRO A 596 16.10 22.61 36.22
N LYS A 597 17.22 21.86 36.16
CA LYS A 597 18.46 22.33 35.52
C LYS A 597 18.22 22.69 34.05
N TYR A 598 17.67 21.77 33.27
CA TYR A 598 17.42 21.98 31.85
C TYR A 598 16.29 22.98 31.62
N ALA A 599 15.29 23.04 32.50
CA ALA A 599 14.26 24.06 32.45
C ALA A 599 14.86 25.46 32.54
N LYS A 600 15.72 25.71 33.52
CA LYS A 600 16.44 26.98 33.69
C LYS A 600 17.26 27.34 32.45
N ALA A 601 17.99 26.38 31.90
CA ALA A 601 18.80 26.60 30.68
C ALA A 601 17.93 26.93 29.46
N LEU A 602 16.84 26.19 29.25
CA LEU A 602 15.93 26.38 28.11
C LEU A 602 15.14 27.69 28.21
N SER A 603 14.72 28.09 29.42
CA SER A 603 14.09 29.40 29.66
C SER A 603 15.03 30.54 29.29
N LYS A 604 16.30 30.49 29.75
CA LYS A 604 17.31 31.50 29.37
C LYS A 604 17.53 31.58 27.85
N ILE A 605 17.49 30.43 27.16
CA ILE A 605 17.62 30.40 25.69
C ILE A 605 16.38 30.98 25.01
N ALA A 606 15.18 30.69 25.52
CA ALA A 606 13.95 31.26 25.02
C ALA A 606 13.94 32.79 25.18
N GLU A 607 14.33 33.29 26.36
CA GLU A 607 14.49 34.73 26.65
C GLU A 607 15.48 35.40 25.69
N ASN A 608 16.68 34.81 25.53
CA ASN A 608 17.71 35.32 24.62
C ASN A 608 17.26 35.36 23.14
N LYS A 609 16.32 34.48 22.76
CA LYS A 609 15.72 34.44 21.42
C LYS A 609 14.42 35.23 21.32
N SER A 610 14.04 35.96 22.38
CA SER A 610 12.79 36.70 22.51
C SER A 610 11.56 35.84 22.17
N ILE A 611 11.51 34.64 22.75
CA ILE A 611 10.41 33.68 22.64
C ILE A 611 9.58 33.77 23.91
N ALA A 612 8.29 34.08 23.78
CA ALA A 612 7.36 34.08 24.90
C ALA A 612 6.98 32.64 25.28
N VAL A 613 6.79 32.38 26.57
CA VAL A 613 6.31 31.09 27.07
C VAL A 613 5.01 31.29 27.84
N ASN A 614 3.95 30.62 27.39
CA ASN A 614 2.66 30.59 28.07
C ASN A 614 2.51 29.25 28.79
N TYR A 615 2.51 29.30 30.12
CA TYR A 615 2.33 28.15 31.00
C TYR A 615 0.86 27.88 31.28
N ASN A 616 0.56 26.68 31.77
CA ASN A 616 -0.78 26.27 32.22
C ASN A 616 -1.88 26.44 31.17
N LEU A 617 -1.55 26.33 29.87
CA LEU A 617 -2.50 26.38 28.76
C LEU A 617 -2.42 25.11 27.90
N GLU A 618 -3.57 24.49 27.67
CA GLU A 618 -3.72 23.31 26.82
C GLU A 618 -4.45 23.66 25.53
N LEU A 619 -3.93 23.24 24.37
CA LEU A 619 -4.59 23.39 23.08
C LEU A 619 -5.79 22.44 23.01
N VAL A 620 -7.01 22.98 22.84
CA VAL A 620 -8.24 22.18 22.78
C VAL A 620 -8.90 22.20 21.41
N GLU A 621 -8.66 23.20 20.56
CA GLU A 621 -9.25 23.27 19.22
C GLU A 621 -8.40 24.13 18.27
N VAL A 622 -8.38 23.76 16.99
CA VAL A 622 -7.70 24.50 15.92
C VAL A 622 -8.73 25.01 14.92
N LEU A 623 -8.68 26.32 14.63
CA LEU A 623 -9.47 27.00 13.59
C LEU A 623 -8.54 27.66 12.56
N PRO A 624 -9.00 28.13 11.38
CA PRO A 624 -8.11 28.52 10.27
C PRO A 624 -7.05 29.60 10.56
N LYS A 625 -7.29 30.47 11.54
CA LYS A 625 -6.42 31.62 11.87
C LYS A 625 -6.25 31.84 13.39
N LYS A 626 -6.79 30.95 14.21
CA LYS A 626 -6.76 31.05 15.67
C LYS A 626 -6.80 29.68 16.31
N ALA A 627 -6.10 29.54 17.43
CA ALA A 627 -6.06 28.33 18.24
C ALA A 627 -6.73 28.62 19.58
N ILE A 628 -7.54 27.67 20.04
CA ILE A 628 -8.29 27.79 21.29
C ILE A 628 -7.59 26.94 22.34
N PHE A 629 -7.28 27.59 23.45
CA PHE A 629 -6.63 27.00 24.61
C PHE A 629 -7.55 27.06 25.83
N LYS A 630 -7.35 26.16 26.77
CA LYS A 630 -7.95 26.24 28.11
C LYS A 630 -6.87 26.23 29.18
N ASN A 631 -7.09 27.02 30.24
CA ASN A 631 -6.26 26.96 31.43
C ASN A 631 -6.75 25.90 32.43
N SER A 632 -6.02 25.73 33.53
CA SER A 632 -6.36 24.80 34.61
C SER A 632 -7.74 25.05 35.25
N TRP A 633 -8.26 26.28 35.19
CA TRP A 633 -9.59 26.67 35.67
C TRP A 633 -10.68 26.55 34.61
N GLY A 634 -10.37 26.03 33.42
CA GLY A 634 -11.30 25.86 32.30
C GLY A 634 -11.61 27.15 31.53
N GLN A 635 -10.96 28.27 31.85
CA GLN A 635 -11.14 29.52 31.11
C GLN A 635 -10.50 29.41 29.72
N THR A 636 -11.19 29.97 28.73
CA THR A 636 -10.79 29.89 27.33
C THR A 636 -9.86 31.04 26.97
N VAL A 637 -8.72 30.72 26.36
CA VAL A 637 -7.74 31.68 25.81
C VAL A 637 -7.64 31.44 24.32
N ILE A 638 -7.79 32.50 23.52
CA ILE A 638 -7.76 32.41 22.06
C ILE A 638 -6.51 33.14 21.57
N LEU A 639 -5.63 32.43 20.87
CA LEU A 639 -4.42 33.01 20.27
C LEU A 639 -4.54 32.99 18.74
N PRO A 640 -4.45 34.14 18.04
CA PRO A 640 -4.33 34.14 16.59
C PRO A 640 -3.01 33.49 16.18
N TYR A 641 -2.92 32.98 14.95
CA TYR A 641 -1.66 32.48 14.44
C TYR A 641 -1.54 32.66 12.92
N ASN A 642 -0.31 32.89 12.50
CA ASN A 642 0.13 32.84 11.10
C ASN A 642 0.91 31.53 10.83
N PHE A 643 1.40 30.89 11.87
CA PHE A 643 1.99 29.54 11.86
C PHE A 643 1.67 28.82 13.17
N LEU A 644 1.27 27.55 13.10
CA LEU A 644 0.99 26.73 14.28
C LEU A 644 1.67 25.37 14.15
N HIS A 645 2.57 25.05 15.08
CA HIS A 645 3.16 23.73 15.21
C HIS A 645 2.60 23.00 16.42
N VAL A 646 1.99 21.84 16.19
CA VAL A 646 1.30 21.08 17.23
C VAL A 646 2.03 19.78 17.54
N THR A 647 2.38 19.59 18.82
CA THR A 647 2.61 18.25 19.36
C THR A 647 1.25 17.63 19.73
N PRO A 648 0.82 16.54 19.06
CA PRO A 648 -0.47 15.95 19.36
C PRO A 648 -0.45 15.24 20.73
N PRO A 649 -1.61 15.13 21.40
CA PRO A 649 -1.78 14.19 22.49
C PRO A 649 -1.48 12.75 22.02
N MET A 650 -1.02 11.90 22.93
CA MET A 650 -0.67 10.52 22.61
C MET A 650 -1.14 9.58 23.71
N SER A 651 -1.50 8.36 23.32
CA SER A 651 -1.92 7.33 24.26
C SER A 651 -1.50 5.94 23.80
N PRO A 652 -1.49 4.94 24.70
CA PRO A 652 -1.30 3.55 24.31
C PRO A 652 -2.41 3.09 23.34
N PRO A 653 -2.07 2.32 22.29
CA PRO A 653 -3.07 1.84 21.35
C PRO A 653 -4.05 0.86 22.00
N ALA A 654 -5.25 0.76 21.42
CA ALA A 654 -6.36 -0.01 21.98
C ALA A 654 -6.04 -1.49 22.24
N CYS A 655 -5.18 -2.09 21.42
CA CYS A 655 -4.77 -3.49 21.60
C CYS A 655 -4.07 -3.74 22.93
N LEU A 656 -3.35 -2.75 23.46
CA LEU A 656 -2.71 -2.80 24.77
C LEU A 656 -3.64 -2.21 25.84
N SER A 657 -4.16 -1.00 25.65
CA SER A 657 -4.90 -0.28 26.69
C SER A 657 -6.22 -0.94 27.12
N LYS A 658 -6.79 -1.81 26.28
CA LYS A 658 -7.99 -2.60 26.63
C LYS A 658 -7.68 -3.92 27.34
N CYS A 659 -6.41 -4.34 27.41
CA CYS A 659 -6.03 -5.58 28.08
C CYS A 659 -5.80 -5.30 29.58
N SER A 660 -6.88 -5.32 30.38
CA SER A 660 -6.85 -5.04 31.82
C SER A 660 -5.87 -5.91 32.61
N GLU A 661 -5.55 -7.10 32.07
CA GLU A 661 -4.57 -8.04 32.64
C GLU A 661 -3.13 -7.53 32.57
N LEU A 662 -2.80 -6.70 31.57
CA LEU A 662 -1.45 -6.21 31.31
C LEU A 662 -1.22 -4.76 31.74
N VAL A 663 -2.29 -3.99 31.99
CA VAL A 663 -2.16 -2.54 32.08
C VAL A 663 -2.63 -1.94 33.40
N THR A 664 -2.03 -0.81 33.76
CA THR A 664 -2.52 0.12 34.77
C THR A 664 -2.63 1.49 34.10
N ASP A 665 -3.79 2.12 34.17
CA ASP A 665 -4.11 3.38 33.45
C ASP A 665 -3.84 3.32 31.93
N GLY A 666 -4.00 2.14 31.34
CA GLY A 666 -3.77 1.88 29.92
C GLY A 666 -2.30 1.65 29.53
N TYR A 667 -1.34 1.79 30.46
CA TYR A 667 0.08 1.53 30.24
C TYR A 667 0.48 0.16 30.77
N LEU A 668 1.42 -0.52 30.11
CA LEU A 668 1.92 -1.84 30.51
C LEU A 668 2.52 -1.78 31.92
N ASN A 669 2.02 -2.62 32.82
CA ASN A 669 2.34 -2.58 34.25
C ASN A 669 3.60 -3.39 34.58
N VAL A 670 4.76 -2.74 34.49
CA VAL A 670 6.05 -3.36 34.75
C VAL A 670 6.66 -2.90 36.06
N ASP A 671 7.51 -3.73 36.65
CA ASP A 671 8.48 -3.26 37.62
C ASP A 671 9.48 -2.30 36.92
N LYS A 672 9.75 -1.15 37.55
CA LYS A 672 10.52 -0.08 36.90
C LYS A 672 12.00 -0.43 36.72
N HIS A 673 12.54 -1.36 37.51
CA HIS A 673 13.95 -1.73 37.45
C HIS A 673 14.19 -2.95 36.57
N THR A 674 13.42 -4.01 36.76
CA THR A 674 13.59 -5.26 36.01
C THR A 674 12.91 -5.23 34.63
N LEU A 675 11.93 -4.34 34.45
CA LEU A 675 11.08 -4.23 33.26
C LEU A 675 10.21 -5.47 32.98
N GLN A 676 10.14 -6.38 33.96
CA GLN A 676 9.23 -7.51 33.98
C GLN A 676 7.82 -7.04 34.37
N HIS A 677 6.79 -7.64 33.79
CA HIS A 677 5.41 -7.38 34.18
C HIS A 677 5.16 -7.85 35.61
N LYS A 678 4.49 -7.01 36.42
CA LYS A 678 4.34 -7.28 37.86
C LYS A 678 3.53 -8.54 38.20
N ARG A 679 2.66 -8.97 37.28
CA ARG A 679 1.81 -10.17 37.45
C ARG A 679 2.29 -11.40 36.66
N TYR A 680 3.01 -11.18 35.56
CA TYR A 680 3.33 -12.24 34.60
C TYR A 680 4.85 -12.31 34.44
N SER A 681 5.48 -13.32 35.03
CA SER A 681 6.95 -13.47 35.04
C SER A 681 7.54 -13.71 33.64
N ASN A 682 6.72 -14.18 32.70
CA ASN A 682 7.10 -14.39 31.30
C ASN A 682 6.68 -13.23 30.36
N VAL A 683 6.34 -12.06 30.90
CA VAL A 683 6.02 -10.87 30.12
C VAL A 683 6.99 -9.76 30.49
N PHE A 684 7.65 -9.18 29.50
CA PHE A 684 8.55 -8.04 29.66
C PHE A 684 8.10 -6.86 28.80
N GLY A 685 8.43 -5.65 29.22
CA GLY A 685 8.05 -4.43 28.53
C GLY A 685 9.23 -3.57 28.12
N ILE A 686 9.14 -2.94 26.95
CA ILE A 686 10.12 -1.94 26.49
C ILE A 686 9.43 -0.76 25.80
N GLY A 687 10.00 0.44 25.91
CA GLY A 687 9.60 1.62 25.12
C GLY A 687 8.45 2.45 25.69
N ASP A 688 7.67 3.04 24.79
CA ASP A 688 6.84 4.20 25.12
C ASP A 688 5.61 3.86 25.99
N CYS A 689 5.08 2.64 25.89
CA CYS A 689 3.84 2.26 26.57
C CYS A 689 4.05 1.67 27.98
N LEU A 690 5.25 1.77 28.56
CA LEU A 690 5.49 1.33 29.95
C LEU A 690 4.94 2.33 30.96
N ASN A 691 4.48 1.86 32.12
CA ASN A 691 4.08 2.72 33.24
C ASN A 691 5.27 3.26 34.07
N THR A 692 6.50 3.21 33.55
CA THR A 692 7.69 3.75 34.23
C THR A 692 7.67 5.28 34.29
N PRO A 693 8.12 5.92 35.39
CA PRO A 693 7.94 7.35 35.67
C PRO A 693 8.75 8.32 34.79
N ASN A 694 9.59 7.84 33.87
CA ASN A 694 10.47 8.68 33.06
C ASN A 694 9.97 8.91 31.63
N SER A 695 10.53 9.96 31.00
CA SER A 695 10.21 10.37 29.63
C SER A 695 10.51 9.28 28.61
N LYS A 696 9.62 9.13 27.64
CA LYS A 696 9.70 8.14 26.56
C LYS A 696 10.68 8.62 25.48
N THR A 697 11.92 8.14 25.54
CA THR A 697 13.04 8.57 24.66
C THR A 697 13.69 7.36 23.99
N ALA A 698 14.29 7.56 22.81
CA ALA A 698 15.04 6.51 22.13
C ALA A 698 16.25 6.02 22.95
N ALA A 699 16.90 6.92 23.69
CA ALA A 699 18.02 6.58 24.58
C ALA A 699 17.60 5.64 25.72
N ALA A 700 16.38 5.82 26.26
CA ALA A 700 15.82 4.92 27.25
C ALA A 700 15.69 3.49 26.69
N VAL A 701 15.20 3.35 25.45
CA VAL A 701 15.03 2.02 24.81
C VAL A 701 16.36 1.28 24.67
N VAL A 702 17.47 1.98 24.40
CA VAL A 702 18.80 1.34 24.31
C VAL A 702 19.14 0.66 25.64
N GLN A 703 19.04 1.37 26.76
CA GLN A 703 19.35 0.81 28.08
C GLN A 703 18.32 -0.25 28.51
N GLN A 704 17.04 0.01 28.28
CA GLN A 704 15.97 -0.97 28.54
C GLN A 704 16.20 -2.28 27.77
N SER A 705 16.70 -2.22 26.53
CA SER A 705 16.93 -3.41 25.72
C SER A 705 18.00 -4.33 26.30
N GLY A 706 19.08 -3.77 26.86
CA GLY A 706 20.11 -4.55 27.55
C GLY A 706 19.57 -5.23 28.81
N VAL A 707 18.80 -4.47 29.62
CA VAL A 707 18.19 -5.00 30.86
C VAL A 707 17.18 -6.10 30.55
N VAL A 708 16.27 -5.88 29.60
CA VAL A 708 15.27 -6.89 29.20
C VAL A 708 15.95 -8.11 28.60
N ALA A 709 16.96 -7.96 27.73
CA ALA A 709 17.66 -9.10 27.14
C ALA A 709 18.33 -9.98 28.22
N GLN A 710 19.03 -9.37 29.18
CA GLN A 710 19.67 -10.11 30.26
C GLN A 710 18.66 -10.80 31.19
N ASN A 711 17.59 -10.10 31.58
CA ASN A 711 16.55 -10.66 32.44
C ASN A 711 15.70 -11.72 31.73
N LEU A 712 15.53 -11.59 30.42
CA LEU A 712 14.90 -12.61 29.56
C LEU A 712 15.74 -13.88 29.54
N TRP A 713 17.05 -13.76 29.35
CA TRP A 713 17.98 -14.87 29.44
C TRP A 713 17.90 -15.55 30.81
N ASN A 714 17.97 -14.78 31.90
CA ASN A 714 17.85 -15.32 33.24
C ASN A 714 16.53 -16.09 33.44
N THR A 715 15.41 -15.54 32.95
CA THR A 715 14.09 -16.20 33.00
C THR A 715 14.08 -17.53 32.23
N MET A 716 14.65 -17.56 31.02
CA MET A 716 14.72 -18.79 30.20
C MET A 716 15.56 -19.89 30.85
N TYR A 717 16.55 -19.54 31.68
CA TYR A 717 17.40 -20.49 32.39
C TYR A 717 17.02 -20.68 33.87
N GLY A 718 15.87 -20.14 34.32
CA GLY A 718 15.42 -20.26 35.72
C GLY A 718 16.32 -19.56 36.75
N LYS A 719 17.07 -18.53 36.33
CA LYS A 719 17.95 -17.72 37.18
C LYS A 719 17.22 -16.47 37.71
N PRO A 720 17.62 -15.93 38.87
CA PRO A 720 17.06 -14.69 39.39
C PRO A 720 17.38 -13.50 38.48
N LEU A 721 16.48 -12.50 38.48
CA LEU A 721 16.70 -11.25 37.74
C LEU A 721 17.76 -10.41 38.45
N ASN A 722 18.83 -10.07 37.74
CA ASN A 722 19.97 -9.34 38.31
C ASN A 722 20.33 -8.06 37.53
N SER A 723 19.72 -7.84 36.36
CA SER A 723 19.91 -6.61 35.59
C SER A 723 18.85 -5.59 35.97
N THR A 724 19.27 -4.34 36.16
CA THR A 724 18.39 -3.25 36.63
C THR A 724 18.50 -2.01 35.74
N TYR A 725 17.36 -1.42 35.44
CA TYR A 725 17.22 -0.14 34.78
C TYR A 725 17.06 0.97 35.82
N ASP A 726 17.89 2.00 35.72
CA ASP A 726 17.94 3.12 36.65
C ASP A 726 17.11 4.34 36.19
N GLY A 727 16.38 4.18 35.09
CA GLY A 727 15.57 5.22 34.50
C GLY A 727 16.31 6.09 33.49
N TYR A 728 17.55 5.78 33.11
CA TYR A 728 18.31 6.61 32.18
C TYR A 728 17.53 6.97 30.90
N GLY A 729 17.39 8.27 30.65
CA GLY A 729 16.82 8.82 29.44
C GLY A 729 17.59 10.06 28.99
N ALA A 730 17.59 10.30 27.68
CA ALA A 730 18.23 11.46 27.08
C ALA A 730 17.33 12.09 26.02
N CYS A 731 17.17 13.42 26.07
CA CYS A 731 16.48 14.20 25.04
C CYS A 731 17.48 15.23 24.46
N PRO A 732 18.09 14.98 23.28
CA PRO A 732 18.92 15.97 22.62
C PRO A 732 18.04 17.06 22.02
N ILE A 733 18.15 18.28 22.55
CA ILE A 733 17.37 19.46 22.15
C ILE A 733 18.28 20.38 21.33
N LEU A 734 18.00 20.50 20.04
CA LEU A 734 18.68 21.49 19.20
C LEU A 734 18.15 22.88 19.58
N THR A 735 19.06 23.75 19.99
CA THR A 735 18.75 25.14 20.39
C THR A 735 19.20 26.14 19.33
N SER A 736 19.96 25.68 18.34
CA SER A 736 20.26 26.40 17.10
C SER A 736 20.68 25.41 16.01
N TYR A 737 20.97 25.89 14.80
CA TYR A 737 21.64 25.08 13.78
C TYR A 737 23.07 24.65 14.13
N LYS A 738 23.66 25.24 15.17
CA LYS A 738 25.07 25.02 15.55
C LYS A 738 25.25 24.53 16.99
N SER A 739 24.21 24.53 17.81
CA SER A 739 24.27 24.20 19.22
C SER A 739 23.02 23.46 19.70
N GLY A 740 23.19 22.72 20.80
CA GLY A 740 22.09 22.03 21.46
C GLY A 740 22.41 21.69 22.92
N ILE A 741 21.42 21.13 23.60
CA ILE A 741 21.50 20.60 24.96
C ILE A 741 21.26 19.10 24.88
N ILE A 742 22.08 18.30 25.55
CA ILE A 742 21.78 16.88 25.76
C ILE A 742 21.21 16.77 27.18
N ALA A 743 19.87 16.74 27.27
CA ALA A 743 19.21 16.64 28.56
C ALA A 743 19.19 15.17 29.02
N GLU A 744 20.06 14.80 29.97
CA GLU A 744 20.21 13.43 30.49
C GLU A 744 19.73 13.33 31.93
N PHE A 745 18.92 12.30 32.20
CA PHE A 745 18.27 12.14 33.50
C PHE A 745 18.02 10.66 33.82
N LYS A 746 17.93 10.37 35.11
CA LYS A 746 17.53 9.07 35.69
C LYS A 746 16.18 9.21 36.40
N TYR A 747 15.76 8.18 37.12
CA TYR A 747 14.61 8.28 38.01
C TYR A 747 14.73 9.45 39.00
N ASP A 748 13.57 9.92 39.44
CA ASP A 748 13.42 10.98 40.44
C ASP A 748 14.01 12.33 40.02
N GLY A 749 14.19 12.54 38.71
CA GLY A 749 14.69 13.80 38.15
C GLY A 749 16.18 14.05 38.36
N LYS A 750 16.95 13.04 38.78
CA LYS A 750 18.42 13.14 38.93
C LYS A 750 19.07 13.30 37.56
N THR A 751 20.02 14.22 37.43
CA THR A 751 20.81 14.39 36.20
C THR A 751 21.82 13.26 36.04
N ALA A 752 22.13 12.88 34.81
CA ALA A 752 23.08 11.82 34.49
C ALA A 752 23.97 12.23 33.30
N GLU A 753 24.61 13.37 33.44
CA GLU A 753 25.28 14.07 32.34
C GLU A 753 26.56 13.38 31.92
N THR A 754 26.58 12.95 30.67
CA THR A 754 27.80 12.51 29.97
C THR A 754 28.67 13.71 29.61
N LEU A 755 28.05 14.86 29.35
CA LEU A 755 28.72 16.14 29.09
C LEU A 755 28.18 17.20 30.06
N PRO A 756 29.00 17.76 30.98
CA PRO A 756 28.53 18.68 32.03
C PRO A 756 28.37 20.13 31.52
N PHE A 757 27.98 20.31 30.26
CA PHE A 757 27.82 21.63 29.64
C PHE A 757 26.36 21.95 29.37
N ASP A 758 25.93 23.17 29.71
CA ASP A 758 24.55 23.64 29.49
C ASP A 758 24.23 23.87 28.00
N GLN A 759 25.24 24.04 27.14
CA GLN A 759 25.13 23.98 25.68
C GLN A 759 26.39 23.36 25.09
N VAL A 760 26.22 22.58 24.01
CA VAL A 760 27.31 21.98 23.25
C VAL A 760 27.23 22.44 21.80
N LEU A 761 28.38 22.86 21.24
CA LEU A 761 28.51 23.12 19.81
C LEU A 761 28.49 21.80 19.03
N LEU A 762 27.68 21.71 17.98
CA LEU A 762 27.52 20.47 17.19
C LEU A 762 28.84 20.02 16.53
N THR A 763 29.74 20.96 16.22
CA THR A 763 31.10 20.66 15.71
C THR A 763 31.96 19.92 16.72
N PHE A 764 31.82 20.23 18.02
CA PHE A 764 32.50 19.50 19.10
C PHE A 764 31.95 18.08 19.28
N ILE A 765 30.64 17.87 19.05
CA ILE A 765 30.03 16.54 19.13
C ILE A 765 30.58 15.63 18.04
N SER A 766 30.76 16.12 16.81
CA SER A 766 31.37 15.35 15.71
C SER A 766 32.75 14.79 16.06
N CYS A 767 33.59 15.55 16.79
CA CYS A 767 34.90 15.09 17.23
C CYS A 767 34.84 14.08 18.40
N CYS A 768 33.81 14.15 19.24
CA CYS A 768 33.67 13.31 20.44
C CYS A 768 32.81 12.05 20.25
N MET A 769 32.32 11.79 19.03
CA MET A 769 31.40 10.68 18.72
C MET A 769 31.93 9.30 19.16
N SER A 770 33.25 9.07 19.10
CA SER A 770 33.87 7.80 19.53
C SER A 770 33.72 7.53 21.03
N SER A 771 33.91 8.55 21.87
CA SER A 771 33.77 8.47 23.33
C SER A 771 32.30 8.31 23.76
N ILE A 772 31.39 8.97 23.06
CA ILE A 772 29.94 8.89 23.30
C ILE A 772 29.38 7.53 22.90
N TYR A 773 29.82 6.95 21.77
CA TYR A 773 29.43 5.61 21.33
C TYR A 773 29.88 4.51 22.31
N SER A 774 31.12 4.60 22.81
CA SER A 774 31.68 3.63 23.75
C SER A 774 30.91 3.56 25.08
N LYS A 775 30.41 4.70 25.59
CA LYS A 775 29.58 4.74 26.81
C LYS A 775 28.12 4.32 26.56
N MET A 776 27.53 4.66 25.42
CA MET A 776 26.14 4.28 25.11
C MET A 776 25.97 2.78 24.83
N LEU A 777 27.00 2.12 24.29
CA LEU A 777 26.98 0.69 23.99
C LEU A 777 27.33 -0.21 25.18
N GLY A 778 27.71 0.38 26.34
CA GLY A 778 27.96 -0.33 27.60
C GLY A 778 28.72 -1.64 27.40
N SER A 779 30.04 -1.60 27.16
CA SER A 779 30.97 -2.74 27.11
C SER A 779 30.30 -4.10 26.85
N TYR A 780 29.66 -4.27 25.69
CA TYR A 780 29.35 -5.60 25.18
C TYR A 780 30.66 -6.15 24.61
N ASP A 781 31.29 -7.02 25.40
CA ASP A 781 32.45 -7.77 24.97
C ASP A 781 31.98 -8.79 23.91
N GLU A 782 32.29 -8.54 22.64
CA GLU A 782 32.08 -9.51 21.54
C GLU A 782 32.93 -10.79 21.73
N GLY A 783 33.71 -10.87 22.82
CA GLY A 783 34.64 -11.96 23.15
C GLY A 783 34.08 -13.13 23.99
N SER A 784 32.78 -13.22 24.29
CA SER A 784 32.23 -14.46 24.87
C SER A 784 31.39 -15.22 23.85
N GLY A 785 32.08 -16.05 23.06
CA GLY A 785 31.40 -17.08 22.27
C GLY A 785 30.73 -18.09 23.19
N VAL A 786 29.40 -17.98 23.35
CA VAL A 786 28.47 -19.05 23.75
C VAL A 786 27.14 -18.84 23.03
#